data_AF-S4NIN9-F1
#
_entry.id   AF-S4NIN9-F1
#
_cell.length_a   1.000
_cell.length_b   1.000
_cell.length_c   1.000
_cell.angle_alpha   90.00
_cell.angle_beta   90.00
_cell.angle_gamma   90.00
#
_symmetry.space_group_name_H-M   'P 1'
#
loop_
_entity.id
_entity.type
_entity.pdbx_description
1 polymer ?
#
loop_
_entity_poly.entity_id
_entity_poly.type
_entity_poly.pdbx_seq_one_letter_code
_entity_poly.pdbx_strand_id
1 'polypeptide(L)'
;MPHTGILREDKLSTRLRLVVDASCRSSSGKALNHLLHSGQNLQGDLFKIILNFRLHAVAMTADCREQFLQIVMREADRRYQCFLYRFNPQDPLVLYQFNRVCFGLTSSPFHALRTVRQLVNDDGAKYPRANSIVLPALYMDDVAFSLPSELEAVTVSLQMIDLFKGAQWELVKWNSNSREVLDNLPASHKLPTEVEFDKTMHHKILGLHWSTGNDAFYFKISMPDDVTCTKRSILSTVARLWDIMGFVAPTVVYAKILIKMLWQLNLDWDTVAPPHIIKMWRQFCDELPALNKLHIPRHVGVTTDCEVTLLGLSDASLAAYGAVVYLHVSSPTGNTVRLACAKSKVSPTKPHSIARLELLGGVLLSKLLRTVHDTYSERIPIKATYAFLDSKVALYWIKSSPHRWQTFVANRVVQITENISPDNFYHCPGTENSADILSRGVTPEKLLSHPLWLHGPPWASMHPSQWPLKTLEGESIEDVPEKKVLIHTVCKPILPNDLHELALRFSSWSKLLRIIVYICRFAKLLPRRGTSAVTADDLNFAENRMLRALQNQHFAEEYSLIKNNKTCSPAFNRLRPFIDDGLIRVGGRLANSGLSFEKIHPVILPRNGHVVNIIIDYYHIKHLHAGPELLMALLRQRYWILSARRIVRQRVHMCNTCFRFKPRPTIPLMADLPDIRTRPALKAFSFTGCDYAGPIPYVPVRRRGVHSEKAYIVLFTCLTTRSTHIEVATSLSTPSFLAGFKRFLSRRGPVQVLHSDNAKNFQGAASYLRDLYKLLREEYYP
;
A
#
# COMPACT_ATOMS: atom_id res chain seq x y z
N MET A 1 -30.01 2.52 26.60
CA MET A 1 -28.63 1.99 26.61
C MET A 1 -28.46 1.11 27.83
N PRO A 2 -27.94 -0.12 27.68
CA PRO A 2 -27.50 -0.94 28.82
C PRO A 2 -26.41 -0.22 29.61
N HIS A 3 -26.34 -0.52 30.89
CA HIS A 3 -25.29 0.01 31.74
C HIS A 3 -24.92 -0.99 32.84
N THR A 4 -23.70 -0.87 33.35
CA THR A 4 -23.18 -1.69 34.43
C THR A 4 -22.42 -0.80 35.42
N GLY A 5 -22.47 -1.18 36.70
CA GLY A 5 -21.65 -0.56 37.73
C GLY A 5 -20.29 -1.25 37.79
N ILE A 6 -19.21 -0.48 37.75
CA ILE A 6 -17.84 -0.97 37.94
C ILE A 6 -17.27 -0.39 39.23
N LEU A 7 -16.85 -1.27 40.12
CA LEU A 7 -16.05 -0.94 41.30
C LEU A 7 -14.57 -1.15 40.96
N ARG A 8 -13.74 -0.18 41.34
CA ARG A 8 -12.29 -0.21 41.13
C ARG A 8 -11.59 -0.36 42.47
N GLU A 9 -11.48 -1.61 42.93
CA GLU A 9 -10.90 -2.00 44.24
C GLU A 9 -9.47 -1.47 44.45
N ASP A 10 -8.78 -1.07 43.39
CA ASP A 10 -7.41 -0.52 43.36
C ASP A 10 -7.30 0.95 43.80
N LYS A 11 -8.40 1.63 44.15
CA LYS A 11 -8.40 3.03 44.59
C LYS A 11 -9.01 3.19 45.99
N LEU A 12 -8.28 3.89 46.87
CA LEU A 12 -8.67 4.22 48.26
C LEU A 12 -10.05 4.91 48.39
N SER A 13 -10.51 5.62 47.35
CA SER A 13 -11.88 6.16 47.24
C SER A 13 -12.68 5.41 46.17
N THR A 14 -13.15 4.22 46.49
CA THR A 14 -13.92 3.34 45.59
C THR A 14 -15.35 3.85 45.39
N ARG A 15 -15.55 4.90 44.59
CA ARG A 15 -16.89 5.24 44.09
C ARG A 15 -17.30 4.29 42.97
N LEU A 16 -18.49 3.69 43.09
CA LEU A 16 -19.14 2.93 42.02
C LEU A 16 -19.24 3.80 40.76
N ARG A 17 -18.72 3.33 39.63
CA ARG A 17 -18.77 4.05 38.35
C ARG A 17 -19.80 3.43 37.42
N LEU A 18 -20.69 4.26 36.88
CA LEU A 18 -21.62 3.84 35.85
C LEU A 18 -20.90 3.77 34.50
N VAL A 19 -20.93 2.61 33.84
CA VAL A 19 -20.47 2.42 32.48
C VAL A 19 -21.66 2.14 31.58
N VAL A 20 -21.83 2.97 30.56
CA VAL A 20 -22.93 2.86 29.60
C VAL A 20 -22.40 2.16 28.35
N ASP A 21 -23.08 1.11 27.91
CA ASP A 21 -22.75 0.39 26.68
C ASP A 21 -23.61 0.90 25.51
N ALA A 22 -23.11 1.93 24.84
CA ALA A 22 -23.70 2.46 23.60
C ALA A 22 -23.32 1.66 22.34
N SER A 23 -22.50 0.61 22.48
CA SER A 23 -22.10 -0.31 21.42
C SER A 23 -22.96 -1.59 21.40
N CYS A 24 -23.79 -1.80 22.41
CA CYS A 24 -24.77 -2.87 22.44
C CYS A 24 -25.78 -2.73 21.28
N ARG A 25 -25.98 -3.82 20.54
CA ARG A 25 -26.91 -3.84 19.39
C ARG A 25 -28.35 -4.00 19.89
N SER A 26 -29.24 -3.16 19.37
CA SER A 26 -30.67 -3.29 19.60
C SER A 26 -31.27 -4.43 18.75
N SER A 27 -32.58 -4.67 18.89
CA SER A 27 -33.36 -5.59 18.05
C SER A 27 -33.28 -5.27 16.55
N SER A 28 -32.93 -4.03 16.18
CA SER A 28 -32.66 -3.63 14.78
C SER A 28 -31.28 -4.05 14.25
N GLY A 29 -30.45 -4.70 15.08
CA GLY A 29 -29.07 -5.07 14.74
C GLY A 29 -28.06 -3.91 14.74
N LYS A 30 -28.52 -2.66 14.95
CA LYS A 30 -27.67 -1.45 15.04
C LYS A 30 -27.50 -1.01 16.50
N ALA A 31 -26.29 -0.52 16.81
CA ALA A 31 -25.95 0.10 18.09
C ALA A 31 -25.97 1.63 17.96
N LEU A 32 -26.14 2.34 19.08
CA LEU A 32 -26.20 3.81 19.07
C LEU A 32 -24.90 4.41 18.51
N ASN A 33 -23.75 3.89 18.91
CA ASN A 33 -22.44 4.32 18.41
C ASN A 33 -22.24 4.14 16.89
N HIS A 34 -23.00 3.25 16.24
CA HIS A 34 -22.98 3.11 14.78
C HIS A 34 -23.86 4.14 14.06
N LEU A 35 -24.79 4.76 14.76
CA LEU A 35 -25.73 5.75 14.22
C LEU A 35 -25.26 7.18 14.47
N LEU A 36 -24.48 7.40 15.53
CA LEU A 36 -23.91 8.69 15.87
C LEU A 36 -22.74 9.05 14.96
N HIS A 37 -22.70 10.31 14.53
CA HIS A 37 -21.53 10.85 13.87
C HIS A 37 -20.45 11.21 14.90
N SER A 38 -19.26 10.60 14.78
CA SER A 38 -18.17 10.77 15.76
C SER A 38 -17.56 12.18 15.77
N GLY A 39 -17.77 12.97 14.73
CA GLY A 39 -17.04 14.22 14.51
C GLY A 39 -15.58 14.00 14.08
N GLN A 40 -14.85 15.10 13.87
CA GLN A 40 -13.42 15.07 13.54
C GLN A 40 -12.60 14.66 14.77
N ASN A 41 -11.52 13.88 14.58
CA ASN A 41 -10.59 13.64 15.68
C ASN A 41 -9.82 14.93 16.01
N LEU A 42 -10.16 15.56 17.13
CA LEU A 42 -9.53 16.78 17.63
C LEU A 42 -8.44 16.51 18.68
N GLN A 43 -8.22 15.24 19.03
CA GLN A 43 -7.30 14.81 20.08
C GLN A 43 -5.85 15.18 19.71
N GLY A 44 -5.12 15.74 20.66
CA GLY A 44 -3.68 15.92 20.54
C GLY A 44 -2.96 14.58 20.42
N ASP A 45 -1.86 14.54 19.67
CA ASP A 45 -1.03 13.35 19.57
C ASP A 45 -0.30 13.12 20.90
N LEU A 46 -0.68 12.04 21.59
CA LEU A 46 -0.14 11.65 22.89
C LEU A 46 1.40 11.60 22.91
N PHE A 47 2.01 11.18 21.80
CA PHE A 47 3.45 11.14 21.66
C PHE A 47 4.07 12.54 21.71
N LYS A 48 3.44 13.52 21.05
CA LYS A 48 3.89 14.92 21.07
C LYS A 48 3.67 15.59 22.42
N ILE A 49 2.57 15.26 23.10
CA ILE A 49 2.27 15.77 24.45
C ILE A 49 3.36 15.30 25.42
N ILE A 50 3.72 14.01 25.38
CA ILE A 50 4.79 13.48 26.24
C ILE A 50 6.15 14.07 25.86
N LEU A 51 6.46 14.25 24.57
CA LEU A 51 7.69 14.97 24.16
C LEU A 51 7.75 16.38 24.76
N ASN A 52 6.67 17.16 24.67
CA ASN A 52 6.59 18.50 25.23
C ASN A 52 6.63 18.50 26.77
N PHE A 53 6.02 17.52 27.40
CA PHE A 53 6.07 17.32 28.84
C PHE A 53 7.49 17.04 29.34
N ARG A 54 8.38 16.52 28.48
CA ARG A 54 9.79 16.24 28.79
C ARG A 54 10.74 17.41 28.55
N LEU A 55 10.30 18.45 27.84
CA LEU A 55 11.19 19.47 27.30
C LEU A 55 11.85 20.34 28.38
N HIS A 56 11.08 20.99 29.24
CA HIS A 56 11.59 21.96 30.21
C HIS A 56 11.67 21.41 31.65
N ALA A 57 12.32 22.14 32.56
CA ALA A 57 12.67 21.65 33.90
C ALA A 57 11.45 21.46 34.82
N VAL A 58 10.46 22.35 34.77
CA VAL A 58 9.29 22.31 35.66
C VAL A 58 8.13 21.64 34.96
N ALA A 59 7.67 20.50 35.48
CA ALA A 59 6.59 19.72 34.92
C ALA A 59 5.28 19.97 35.68
N MET A 60 4.17 20.06 34.93
CA MET A 60 2.83 20.29 35.47
C MET A 60 1.85 19.27 34.90
N THR A 61 1.00 18.75 35.77
CA THR A 61 -0.15 17.93 35.38
C THR A 61 -1.40 18.33 36.15
N ALA A 62 -2.56 18.19 35.51
CA ALA A 62 -3.86 18.40 36.11
C ALA A 62 -4.91 17.52 35.45
N ASP A 63 -6.07 17.38 36.09
CA ASP A 63 -7.23 16.62 35.61
C ASP A 63 -8.44 17.55 35.47
N CYS A 64 -9.18 17.42 34.39
CA CYS A 64 -10.43 18.15 34.18
C CYS A 64 -11.58 17.38 34.83
N ARG A 65 -12.09 17.91 35.95
CA ARG A 65 -13.10 17.23 36.76
C ARG A 65 -14.38 16.97 35.98
N GLU A 66 -14.67 15.68 35.77
CA GLU A 66 -15.93 15.21 35.16
C GLU A 66 -16.22 15.89 33.81
N GLN A 67 -15.17 16.13 33.00
CA GLN A 67 -15.19 16.95 31.78
C GLN A 67 -16.44 16.77 30.90
N PHE A 68 -16.82 15.54 30.57
CA PHE A 68 -17.99 15.28 29.71
C PHE A 68 -19.30 15.71 30.38
N LEU A 69 -19.44 15.46 31.67
CA LEU A 69 -20.65 15.84 32.40
C LEU A 69 -20.78 17.35 32.50
N GLN A 70 -19.73 18.15 32.31
CA GLN A 70 -19.86 19.61 32.30
C GLN A 70 -20.50 20.19 31.02
N ILE A 71 -20.80 19.35 30.02
CA ILE A 71 -21.31 19.79 28.73
C ILE A 71 -22.79 19.45 28.62
N VAL A 72 -23.63 20.47 28.55
CA VAL A 72 -25.09 20.29 28.38
C VAL A 72 -25.39 19.82 26.95
N MET A 73 -26.16 18.74 26.85
CA MET A 73 -26.69 18.26 25.57
C MET A 73 -27.90 19.10 25.17
N ARG A 74 -28.02 19.36 23.86
CA ARG A 74 -29.21 19.99 23.27
C ARG A 74 -30.44 19.16 23.60
N GLU A 75 -31.53 19.83 24.00
CA GLU A 75 -32.72 19.17 24.55
C GLU A 75 -33.32 18.14 23.60
N ALA A 76 -33.39 18.47 22.30
CA ALA A 76 -33.91 17.59 21.26
C ALA A 76 -33.10 16.28 21.10
N ASP A 77 -31.83 16.27 21.53
CA ASP A 77 -30.92 15.13 21.38
C ASP A 77 -30.82 14.27 22.64
N ARG A 78 -31.29 14.77 23.80
CA ARG A 78 -31.29 14.03 25.09
C ARG A 78 -32.06 12.71 25.01
N ARG A 79 -33.12 12.66 24.19
CA ARG A 79 -33.95 11.46 23.95
C ARG A 79 -33.18 10.25 23.41
N TYR A 80 -31.98 10.46 22.85
CA TYR A 80 -31.14 9.37 22.35
C TYR A 80 -30.20 8.81 23.43
N GLN A 81 -30.07 9.48 24.58
CA GLN A 81 -29.22 9.09 25.70
C GLN A 81 -30.04 8.59 26.89
N CYS A 82 -30.97 7.64 26.63
CA CYS A 82 -31.82 7.09 27.69
C CYS A 82 -31.27 5.78 28.27
N PHE A 83 -31.55 5.52 29.54
CA PHE A 83 -31.24 4.29 30.26
C PHE A 83 -32.36 3.94 31.25
N LEU A 84 -32.52 2.66 31.58
CA LEU A 84 -33.57 2.18 32.51
C LEU A 84 -32.96 1.92 33.87
N TYR A 85 -33.43 2.59 34.93
CA TYR A 85 -32.90 2.41 36.28
C TYR A 85 -34.02 2.27 37.30
N ARG A 86 -33.71 1.63 38.43
CA ARG A 86 -34.57 1.51 39.61
C ARG A 86 -33.68 1.53 40.85
N PHE A 87 -34.12 2.18 41.93
CA PHE A 87 -33.32 2.28 43.15
C PHE A 87 -33.40 1.02 43.99
N ASN A 88 -34.58 0.39 44.06
CA ASN A 88 -34.76 -0.91 44.68
C ASN A 88 -35.18 -1.98 43.66
N PRO A 89 -34.84 -3.26 43.88
CA PRO A 89 -35.28 -4.36 43.01
C PRO A 89 -36.80 -4.52 42.93
N GLN A 90 -37.53 -3.99 43.91
CA GLN A 90 -39.00 -4.00 43.98
C GLN A 90 -39.63 -2.82 43.24
N ASP A 91 -38.87 -1.75 42.98
CA ASP A 91 -39.37 -0.58 42.27
C ASP A 91 -39.57 -0.91 40.78
N PRO A 92 -40.56 -0.27 40.13
CA PRO A 92 -40.71 -0.36 38.68
C PRO A 92 -39.46 0.21 37.99
N LEU A 93 -39.11 -0.34 36.83
CA LEU A 93 -38.05 0.23 35.99
C LEU A 93 -38.50 1.59 35.44
N VAL A 94 -37.72 2.63 35.72
CA VAL A 94 -37.98 4.00 35.26
C VAL A 94 -37.00 4.35 34.15
N LEU A 95 -37.51 5.01 33.11
CA LEU A 95 -36.69 5.54 32.01
C LEU A 95 -36.08 6.89 32.42
N TYR A 96 -34.75 6.94 32.50
CA TYR A 96 -33.98 8.15 32.70
C TYR A 96 -33.29 8.59 31.41
N GLN A 97 -33.01 9.89 31.30
CA GLN A 97 -32.27 10.48 30.18
C GLN A 97 -31.08 11.29 30.70
N PHE A 98 -29.95 11.23 29.99
CA PHE A 98 -28.83 12.13 30.28
C PHE A 98 -29.10 13.53 29.73
N ASN A 99 -28.92 14.55 30.58
CA ASN A 99 -29.01 15.96 30.19
C ASN A 99 -27.67 16.52 29.69
N ARG A 100 -26.58 15.80 29.98
CA ARG A 100 -25.19 16.18 29.72
C ARG A 100 -24.51 15.10 28.87
N VAL A 101 -23.40 15.42 28.22
CA VAL A 101 -22.65 14.46 27.40
C VAL A 101 -22.21 13.28 28.28
N CYS A 102 -22.63 12.06 27.94
CA CYS A 102 -22.27 10.87 28.70
C CYS A 102 -21.01 10.18 28.18
N PHE A 103 -20.36 9.40 29.04
CA PHE A 103 -19.21 8.58 28.67
C PHE A 103 -19.63 7.38 27.82
N GLY A 104 -18.78 6.93 26.90
CA GLY A 104 -19.00 5.73 26.08
C GLY A 104 -19.65 5.97 24.71
N LEU A 105 -20.07 7.20 24.40
CA LEU A 105 -20.49 7.56 23.05
C LEU A 105 -19.30 7.91 22.14
N THR A 106 -19.39 7.53 20.87
CA THR A 106 -18.37 7.84 19.85
C THR A 106 -18.17 9.34 19.60
N SER A 107 -19.19 10.17 19.84
CA SER A 107 -19.12 11.63 19.65
C SER A 107 -18.65 12.40 20.89
N SER A 108 -18.64 11.79 22.08
CA SER A 108 -18.30 12.49 23.33
C SER A 108 -16.90 13.13 23.33
N PRO A 109 -15.84 12.46 22.84
CA PRO A 109 -14.50 13.07 22.77
C PRO A 109 -14.45 14.33 21.90
N PHE A 110 -15.18 14.32 20.77
CA PHE A 110 -15.28 15.50 19.91
C PHE A 110 -15.95 16.65 20.64
N HIS A 111 -17.08 16.42 21.31
CA HIS A 111 -17.78 17.46 22.06
C HIS A 111 -16.89 18.06 23.15
N ALA A 112 -16.19 17.24 23.93
CA ALA A 112 -15.29 17.71 24.98
C ALA A 112 -14.18 18.64 24.44
N LEU A 113 -13.44 18.17 23.44
CA LEU A 113 -12.33 18.95 22.88
C LEU A 113 -12.80 20.16 22.07
N ARG A 114 -13.93 20.07 21.38
CA ARG A 114 -14.49 21.19 20.63
C ARG A 114 -14.95 22.31 21.56
N THR A 115 -15.48 21.97 22.73
CA THR A 115 -15.83 22.93 23.79
C THR A 115 -14.59 23.63 24.34
N VAL A 116 -13.51 22.89 24.63
CA VAL A 116 -12.23 23.53 25.05
C VAL A 116 -11.68 24.46 23.98
N ARG A 117 -11.69 24.03 22.70
CA ARG A 117 -11.26 24.90 21.60
C ARG A 117 -12.13 26.16 21.49
N GLN A 118 -13.44 26.05 21.73
CA GLN A 118 -14.33 27.21 21.73
C GLN A 118 -13.97 28.16 22.88
N LEU A 119 -13.78 27.62 24.09
CA LEU A 119 -13.36 28.40 25.26
C LEU A 119 -12.06 29.16 25.00
N VAL A 120 -11.07 28.50 24.40
CA VAL A 120 -9.79 29.13 24.04
C VAL A 120 -9.98 30.23 22.99
N ASN A 121 -10.87 30.03 22.01
CA ASN A 121 -11.16 31.06 20.99
C ASN A 121 -11.89 32.27 21.59
N ASP A 122 -12.83 32.04 22.50
CA ASP A 122 -13.68 33.10 23.06
C ASP A 122 -12.96 33.91 24.14
N ASP A 123 -12.26 33.22 25.06
CA ASP A 123 -11.67 33.82 26.27
C ASP A 123 -10.14 33.74 26.34
N GLY A 124 -9.49 32.96 25.46
CA GLY A 124 -8.03 32.75 25.51
C GLY A 124 -7.21 34.02 25.34
N ALA A 125 -7.72 35.05 24.65
CA ALA A 125 -7.06 36.35 24.52
C ALA A 125 -6.86 37.06 25.87
N LYS A 126 -7.71 36.79 26.88
CA LYS A 126 -7.58 37.33 28.25
C LYS A 126 -6.44 36.67 29.03
N TYR A 127 -6.02 35.46 28.61
CA TYR A 127 -5.06 34.62 29.31
C TYR A 127 -3.93 34.17 28.36
N PRO A 128 -3.09 35.12 27.89
CA PRO A 128 -2.19 34.89 26.76
C PRO A 128 -1.13 33.80 27.02
N ARG A 129 -0.69 33.60 28.28
CA ARG A 129 0.31 32.56 28.61
C ARG A 129 -0.32 31.16 28.63
N ALA A 130 -1.56 31.03 29.08
CA ALA A 130 -2.27 29.75 29.03
C ALA A 130 -2.73 29.38 27.60
N ASN A 131 -3.15 30.37 26.81
CA ASN A 131 -3.70 30.19 25.46
C ASN A 131 -2.80 29.34 24.55
N SER A 132 -1.49 29.60 24.54
CA SER A 132 -0.52 28.86 23.72
C SER A 132 -0.24 27.43 24.21
N ILE A 133 -0.63 27.08 25.44
CA ILE A 133 -0.27 25.82 26.10
C ILE A 133 -1.47 24.87 26.22
N VAL A 134 -2.68 25.37 26.43
CA VAL A 134 -3.88 24.55 26.73
C VAL A 134 -4.13 23.48 25.67
N LEU A 135 -4.20 23.85 24.39
CA LEU A 135 -4.55 22.88 23.34
C LEU A 135 -3.44 21.84 23.10
N PRO A 136 -2.14 22.20 23.09
CA PRO A 136 -1.06 21.22 22.99
C PRO A 136 -0.84 20.38 24.25
N ALA A 137 -1.35 20.78 25.41
CA ALA A 137 -1.16 20.08 26.69
C ALA A 137 -2.31 19.13 27.05
N LEU A 138 -3.49 19.32 26.46
CA LEU A 138 -4.68 18.55 26.79
C LEU A 138 -4.75 17.22 26.03
N TYR A 139 -4.96 16.14 26.77
CA TYR A 139 -5.29 14.82 26.27
C TYR A 139 -6.52 14.27 27.00
N MET A 140 -7.69 14.36 26.35
CA MET A 140 -8.98 14.02 26.97
C MET A 140 -9.24 14.91 28.18
N ASP A 141 -9.31 14.33 29.37
CA ASP A 141 -9.45 14.98 30.67
C ASP A 141 -8.09 15.36 31.30
N ASP A 142 -6.98 14.74 30.90
CA ASP A 142 -5.65 15.01 31.44
C ASP A 142 -4.99 16.22 30.76
N VAL A 143 -4.34 17.07 31.56
CA VAL A 143 -3.46 18.15 31.10
C VAL A 143 -2.02 17.82 31.51
N ALA A 144 -1.07 17.90 30.58
CA ALA A 144 0.35 17.71 30.87
C ALA A 144 1.23 18.67 30.06
N PHE A 145 2.06 19.46 30.74
CA PHE A 145 3.01 20.38 30.11
C PHE A 145 4.27 20.58 30.96
N SER A 146 5.29 21.22 30.39
CA SER A 146 6.48 21.65 31.13
C SER A 146 6.88 23.06 30.75
N LEU A 147 7.51 23.78 31.69
CA LEU A 147 7.96 25.16 31.56
C LEU A 147 9.38 25.37 32.12
N PRO A 148 10.12 26.38 31.61
CA PRO A 148 11.50 26.66 32.02
C PRO A 148 11.68 26.99 33.50
N SER A 149 10.73 27.72 34.11
CA SER A 149 10.84 28.25 35.47
C SER A 149 9.58 28.01 36.31
N GLU A 150 9.76 28.00 37.63
CA GLU A 150 8.68 27.81 38.59
C GLU A 150 7.69 28.99 38.56
N LEU A 151 8.20 30.22 38.48
CA LEU A 151 7.39 31.43 38.34
C LEU A 151 6.45 31.37 37.12
N GLU A 152 6.99 30.93 35.98
CA GLU A 152 6.20 30.78 34.76
C GLU A 152 5.16 29.67 34.89
N ALA A 153 5.53 28.55 35.53
CA ALA A 153 4.63 27.44 35.80
C ALA A 153 3.46 27.84 36.70
N VAL A 154 3.72 28.59 37.78
CA VAL A 154 2.66 29.16 38.64
C VAL A 154 1.75 30.07 37.81
N THR A 155 2.33 31.01 37.06
CA THR A 155 1.54 31.98 36.28
C THR A 155 0.64 31.30 35.24
N VAL A 156 1.19 30.37 34.47
CA VAL A 156 0.44 29.61 33.45
C VAL A 156 -0.67 28.80 34.10
N SER A 157 -0.38 28.14 35.22
CA SER A 157 -1.36 27.29 35.91
C SER A 157 -2.54 28.12 36.45
N LEU A 158 -2.27 29.28 37.05
CA LEU A 158 -3.32 30.20 37.51
C LEU A 158 -4.16 30.74 36.34
N GLN A 159 -3.52 31.20 35.26
CA GLN A 159 -4.24 31.64 34.06
C GLN A 159 -5.10 30.52 33.45
N MET A 160 -4.61 29.28 33.49
CA MET A 160 -5.35 28.12 32.99
C MET A 160 -6.55 27.79 33.89
N ILE A 161 -6.40 27.88 35.21
CA ILE A 161 -7.51 27.73 36.17
C ILE A 161 -8.59 28.78 35.88
N ASP A 162 -8.21 30.05 35.72
CA ASP A 162 -9.16 31.14 35.46
C ASP A 162 -9.86 31.00 34.10
N LEU A 163 -9.12 30.61 33.05
CA LEU A 163 -9.70 30.33 31.74
C LEU A 163 -10.76 29.21 31.81
N PHE A 164 -10.44 28.08 32.46
CA PHE A 164 -11.38 26.96 32.59
C PHE A 164 -12.58 27.31 33.47
N LYS A 165 -12.39 28.18 34.47
CA LYS A 165 -13.48 28.70 35.31
C LYS A 165 -14.52 29.48 34.50
N GLY A 166 -14.12 30.13 33.40
CA GLY A 166 -15.04 30.79 32.46
C GLY A 166 -16.09 29.84 31.87
N ALA A 167 -15.73 28.56 31.66
CA ALA A 167 -16.65 27.51 31.22
C ALA A 167 -17.30 26.72 32.37
N GLN A 168 -17.15 27.17 33.62
CA GLN A 168 -17.52 26.42 34.83
C GLN A 168 -16.81 25.06 34.94
N TRP A 169 -15.62 24.94 34.35
CA TRP A 169 -14.80 23.73 34.47
C TRP A 169 -13.76 23.91 35.58
N GLU A 170 -13.50 22.83 36.30
CA GLU A 170 -12.57 22.81 37.41
C GLU A 170 -11.37 21.93 37.05
N LEU A 171 -10.17 22.52 37.07
CA LEU A 171 -8.91 21.80 36.97
C LEU A 171 -8.46 21.40 38.38
N VAL A 172 -8.39 20.10 38.62
CA VAL A 172 -8.12 19.50 39.92
C VAL A 172 -6.90 18.57 39.85
N LYS A 173 -6.47 18.06 41.01
CA LYS A 173 -5.35 17.11 41.12
C LYS A 173 -4.06 17.66 40.49
N TRP A 174 -3.80 18.94 40.70
CA TRP A 174 -2.54 19.54 40.25
C TRP A 174 -1.36 18.81 40.90
N ASN A 175 -0.37 18.47 40.07
CA ASN A 175 0.84 17.79 40.50
C ASN A 175 2.06 18.30 39.70
N SER A 176 3.22 18.35 40.36
CA SER A 176 4.47 18.90 39.81
C SER A 176 5.69 18.22 40.42
N ASN A 177 6.84 18.30 39.74
CA ASN A 177 8.14 17.98 40.32
C ASN A 177 8.69 19.10 41.23
N SER A 178 8.11 20.31 41.19
CA SER A 178 8.47 21.41 42.10
C SER A 178 7.44 21.56 43.22
N ARG A 179 7.91 21.56 44.48
CA ARG A 179 7.07 21.86 45.64
C ARG A 179 6.66 23.33 45.69
N GLU A 180 7.57 24.23 45.31
CA GLU A 180 7.32 25.68 45.29
C GLU A 180 6.13 26.02 44.38
N VAL A 181 6.04 25.38 43.21
CA VAL A 181 4.90 25.58 42.30
C VAL A 181 3.60 25.08 42.93
N LEU A 182 3.63 23.91 43.57
CA LEU A 182 2.44 23.36 44.23
C LEU A 182 1.99 24.24 45.38
N ASP A 183 2.90 24.78 46.20
CA ASP A 183 2.57 25.61 47.36
C ASP A 183 1.80 26.87 46.96
N ASN A 184 2.13 27.45 45.80
CA ASN A 184 1.48 28.64 45.24
C ASN A 184 0.12 28.38 44.54
N LEU A 185 -0.34 27.13 44.47
CA LEU A 185 -1.66 26.79 43.92
C LEU A 185 -2.75 26.65 45.01
N PRO A 186 -4.04 26.87 44.69
CA PRO A 186 -5.12 26.70 45.67
C PRO A 186 -5.19 25.27 46.23
N ALA A 187 -5.24 25.13 47.56
CA ALA A 187 -5.26 23.82 48.24
C ALA A 187 -6.44 22.92 47.80
N SER A 188 -7.60 23.51 47.47
CA SER A 188 -8.78 22.80 46.96
C SER A 188 -8.54 22.09 45.62
N HIS A 189 -7.55 22.53 44.85
CA HIS A 189 -7.25 21.99 43.52
C HIS A 189 -6.02 21.05 43.52
N LYS A 190 -5.30 20.91 44.65
CA LYS A 190 -4.17 19.98 44.79
C LYS A 190 -4.68 18.54 44.94
N LEU A 191 -3.80 17.55 44.71
CA LEU A 191 -4.09 16.20 45.20
C LEU A 191 -4.23 16.22 46.73
N PRO A 192 -5.25 15.55 47.31
CA PRO A 192 -5.39 15.49 48.77
C PRO A 192 -4.13 14.89 49.40
N THR A 193 -3.56 15.61 50.35
CA THR A 193 -2.33 15.27 51.11
C THR A 193 -2.53 14.14 52.12
N GLU A 194 -3.67 13.47 52.14
CA GLU A 194 -3.96 12.33 53.01
C GLU A 194 -3.64 11.00 52.30
N VAL A 195 -2.36 10.79 52.03
CA VAL A 195 -1.77 9.45 52.10
C VAL A 195 -0.42 9.64 52.79
N GLU A 196 -0.32 9.02 53.96
CA GLU A 196 0.78 9.06 54.89
C GLU A 196 2.16 8.98 54.23
N PHE A 197 3.11 9.62 54.91
CA PHE A 197 4.54 9.60 54.68
C PHE A 197 5.09 8.22 54.32
N ASP A 198 5.02 7.87 53.03
CA ASP A 198 5.87 6.85 52.45
C ASP A 198 6.52 7.38 51.18
N LYS A 199 7.83 7.20 51.12
CA LYS A 199 8.75 7.83 50.17
C LYS A 199 8.52 7.31 48.76
N THR A 200 7.54 7.84 48.02
CA THR A 200 7.51 8.05 46.54
C THR A 200 6.06 8.23 46.06
N MET A 201 5.67 9.48 45.77
CA MET A 201 4.38 9.82 45.17
C MET A 201 4.30 9.32 43.71
N HIS A 202 3.83 8.08 43.53
CA HIS A 202 3.74 7.36 42.27
C HIS A 202 2.48 7.75 41.46
N HIS A 203 2.63 8.47 40.35
CA HIS A 203 1.50 8.90 39.51
C HIS A 203 1.56 8.30 38.11
N LYS A 204 0.40 7.87 37.56
CA LYS A 204 0.28 7.57 36.13
C LYS A 204 -0.02 8.87 35.38
N ILE A 205 0.84 9.26 34.46
CA ILE A 205 0.62 10.36 33.52
C ILE A 205 0.44 9.76 32.14
N LEU A 206 -0.74 9.94 31.53
CA LEU A 206 -0.98 9.58 30.13
C LEU A 206 -0.63 8.10 29.83
N GLY A 207 -0.80 7.24 30.84
CA GLY A 207 -0.49 5.81 30.83
C GLY A 207 0.95 5.42 31.21
N LEU A 208 1.90 6.36 31.31
CA LEU A 208 3.25 6.13 31.83
C LEU A 208 3.31 6.39 33.34
N HIS A 209 4.20 5.71 34.06
CA HIS A 209 4.43 6.01 35.46
C HIS A 209 5.52 7.07 35.62
N TRP A 210 5.24 8.13 36.38
CA TRP A 210 6.16 9.22 36.69
C TRP A 210 6.30 9.41 38.20
N SER A 211 7.54 9.57 38.65
CA SER A 211 7.89 9.93 40.02
C SER A 211 8.22 11.42 40.06
N THR A 212 7.42 12.19 40.80
CA THR A 212 7.61 13.65 40.92
C THR A 212 8.90 13.99 41.67
N GLY A 213 9.22 13.22 42.72
CA GLY A 213 10.39 13.47 43.56
C GLY A 213 11.73 13.27 42.84
N ASN A 214 11.83 12.26 41.98
CA ASN A 214 13.05 11.98 41.20
C ASN A 214 12.99 12.55 39.77
N ASP A 215 11.88 13.18 39.41
CA ASP A 215 11.54 13.62 38.05
C ASP A 215 11.88 12.60 36.94
N ALA A 216 11.44 11.36 37.13
CA ALA A 216 11.78 10.24 36.26
C ALA A 216 10.57 9.35 35.93
N PHE A 217 10.52 8.87 34.70
CA PHE A 217 9.64 7.78 34.31
C PHE A 217 10.20 6.44 34.80
N TYR A 218 9.29 5.53 35.13
CA TYR A 218 9.62 4.17 35.53
C TYR A 218 8.54 3.20 35.03
N PHE A 219 8.76 1.89 35.20
CA PHE A 219 7.79 0.86 34.88
C PHE A 219 7.36 0.16 36.17
N LYS A 220 6.08 -0.21 36.27
CA LYS A 220 5.55 -1.04 37.36
C LYS A 220 5.01 -2.34 36.77
N ILE A 221 5.83 -3.38 36.85
CA ILE A 221 5.60 -4.69 36.22
C ILE A 221 5.49 -5.74 37.32
N SER A 222 4.37 -6.46 37.30
CA SER A 222 4.17 -7.71 38.01
C SER A 222 3.76 -8.80 37.01
N MET A 223 4.39 -9.96 37.13
CA MET A 223 4.12 -11.13 36.29
C MET A 223 3.55 -12.26 37.15
N PRO A 224 2.47 -12.91 36.72
CA PRO A 224 2.02 -14.17 37.33
C PRO A 224 3.06 -15.28 37.12
N ASP A 225 3.15 -16.23 38.05
CA ASP A 225 4.15 -17.30 38.00
C ASP A 225 3.94 -18.27 36.81
N ASP A 226 2.70 -18.47 36.36
CA ASP A 226 2.34 -19.49 35.35
C ASP A 226 1.69 -18.89 34.08
N VAL A 227 2.43 -18.02 33.39
CA VAL A 227 1.94 -17.45 32.11
C VAL A 227 2.17 -18.44 30.96
N THR A 228 1.07 -19.09 30.54
CA THR A 228 1.06 -19.94 29.34
C THR A 228 1.62 -19.20 28.11
N CYS A 229 2.44 -19.87 27.30
CA CYS A 229 3.03 -19.27 26.09
C CYS A 229 2.08 -19.42 24.90
N THR A 230 1.25 -18.39 24.66
CA THR A 230 0.30 -18.32 23.53
C THR A 230 0.43 -16.95 22.85
N LYS A 231 -0.12 -16.80 21.63
CA LYS A 231 -0.13 -15.49 20.96
C LYS A 231 -0.85 -14.44 21.80
N ARG A 232 -1.97 -14.82 22.43
CA ARG A 232 -2.77 -13.95 23.29
C ARG A 232 -1.98 -13.48 24.51
N SER A 233 -1.29 -14.37 25.21
CA SER A 233 -0.56 -14.01 26.43
C SER A 233 0.62 -13.10 26.14
N ILE A 234 1.38 -13.35 25.06
CA ILE A 234 2.50 -12.48 24.67
C ILE A 234 1.99 -11.08 24.30
N LEU A 235 0.92 -10.96 23.51
CA LEU A 235 0.35 -9.64 23.16
C LEU A 235 -0.19 -8.91 24.37
N SER A 236 -0.87 -9.61 25.27
CA SER A 236 -1.37 -9.02 26.52
C SER A 236 -0.23 -8.46 27.36
N THR A 237 0.87 -9.20 27.51
CA THR A 237 2.05 -8.73 28.25
C THR A 237 2.72 -7.53 27.57
N VAL A 238 2.89 -7.55 26.25
CA VAL A 238 3.45 -6.41 25.51
C VAL A 238 2.57 -5.16 25.64
N ALA A 239 1.25 -5.31 25.59
CA ALA A 239 0.31 -4.21 25.76
C ALA A 239 0.35 -3.61 27.18
N ARG A 240 0.57 -4.44 28.21
CA ARG A 240 0.70 -4.00 29.62
C ARG A 240 1.92 -3.12 29.88
N LEU A 241 3.01 -3.28 29.13
CA LEU A 241 4.22 -2.44 29.27
C LEU A 241 3.99 -0.98 28.88
N TRP A 242 3.04 -0.71 27.97
CA TRP A 242 2.63 0.63 27.52
C TRP A 242 3.81 1.60 27.23
N ASP A 243 4.67 1.24 26.27
CA ASP A 243 5.85 2.03 25.91
C ASP A 243 5.62 2.95 24.69
N ILE A 244 4.95 4.09 24.90
CA ILE A 244 4.66 5.04 23.81
C ILE A 244 5.93 5.70 23.25
N MET A 245 6.87 6.04 24.14
CA MET A 245 8.11 6.75 23.78
C MET A 245 9.19 5.84 23.20
N GLY A 246 9.07 4.52 23.40
CA GLY A 246 10.06 3.55 22.96
C GLY A 246 11.25 3.39 23.90
N PHE A 247 11.08 3.69 25.18
CA PHE A 247 12.12 3.60 26.20
C PHE A 247 12.63 2.17 26.41
N VAL A 248 11.77 1.18 26.26
CA VAL A 248 12.08 -0.25 26.35
C VAL A 248 11.79 -0.95 25.03
N ALA A 249 11.85 -0.19 23.93
CA ALA A 249 11.57 -0.68 22.59
C ALA A 249 12.38 -1.94 22.20
N PRO A 250 13.66 -2.12 22.59
CA PRO A 250 14.40 -3.35 22.30
C PRO A 250 13.76 -4.58 22.95
N THR A 251 13.29 -4.45 24.19
CA THR A 251 12.56 -5.50 24.93
C THR A 251 11.20 -5.78 24.31
N VAL A 252 10.49 -4.73 23.91
CA VAL A 252 9.19 -4.85 23.21
C VAL A 252 9.37 -5.55 21.85
N VAL A 253 10.44 -5.25 21.12
CA VAL A 253 10.76 -5.91 19.84
C VAL A 253 11.05 -7.39 20.04
N TYR A 254 11.81 -7.74 21.08
CA TYR A 254 12.08 -9.14 21.40
C TYR A 254 10.77 -9.96 21.52
N ALA A 255 9.80 -9.46 22.30
CA ALA A 255 8.50 -10.10 22.41
C ALA A 255 7.73 -10.12 21.08
N LYS A 256 7.78 -9.05 20.28
CA LYS A 256 7.15 -9.02 18.94
C LYS A 256 7.80 -10.00 17.95
N ILE A 257 9.10 -10.28 18.08
CA ILE A 257 9.81 -11.30 17.29
C ILE A 257 9.27 -12.70 17.64
N LEU A 258 9.08 -13.02 18.93
CA LEU A 258 8.46 -14.29 19.35
C LEU A 258 7.07 -14.47 18.72
N ILE A 259 6.28 -13.39 18.68
CA ILE A 259 4.98 -13.40 18.01
C ILE A 259 5.10 -13.69 16.53
N LYS A 260 6.06 -13.06 15.83
CA LYS A 260 6.31 -13.33 14.41
C LYS A 260 6.65 -14.81 14.18
N MET A 261 7.45 -15.43 15.05
CA MET A 261 7.74 -16.86 14.97
C MET A 261 6.46 -17.71 15.07
N LEU A 262 5.57 -17.40 16.02
CA LEU A 262 4.27 -18.08 16.16
C LEU A 262 3.34 -17.86 14.95
N TRP A 263 3.40 -16.71 14.29
CA TRP A 263 2.68 -16.48 13.03
C TRP A 263 3.23 -17.31 11.88
N GLN A 264 4.56 -17.45 11.77
CA GLN A 264 5.19 -18.28 10.74
C GLN A 264 4.86 -19.77 10.91
N LEU A 265 4.60 -20.21 12.14
CA LEU A 265 4.14 -21.56 12.46
C LEU A 265 2.64 -21.79 12.25
N ASN A 266 1.88 -20.76 11.83
CA ASN A 266 0.42 -20.83 11.62
C ASN A 266 -0.40 -21.36 12.81
N LEU A 267 0.02 -21.05 14.04
CA LEU A 267 -0.71 -21.44 15.27
C LEU A 267 -1.94 -20.55 15.51
N ASP A 268 -2.98 -21.06 16.20
CA ASP A 268 -4.12 -20.23 16.62
C ASP A 268 -3.80 -19.38 17.86
N TRP A 269 -4.73 -18.51 18.26
CA TRP A 269 -4.53 -17.50 19.32
C TRP A 269 -4.15 -18.09 20.69
N ASP A 270 -4.78 -19.21 21.02
CA ASP A 270 -4.69 -19.85 22.34
C ASP A 270 -3.92 -21.19 22.28
N THR A 271 -3.31 -21.51 21.14
CA THR A 271 -2.45 -22.69 20.97
C THR A 271 -1.11 -22.48 21.67
N VAL A 272 -0.66 -23.50 22.40
CA VAL A 272 0.64 -23.51 23.10
C VAL A 272 1.79 -23.54 22.10
N ALA A 273 2.80 -22.70 22.34
CA ALA A 273 3.99 -22.61 21.49
C ALA A 273 4.91 -23.85 21.56
N PRO A 274 5.80 -24.08 20.57
CA PRO A 274 6.81 -25.13 20.65
C PRO A 274 7.84 -24.91 21.78
N PRO A 275 8.51 -25.97 22.26
CA PRO A 275 9.40 -25.91 23.43
C PRO A 275 10.49 -24.84 23.38
N HIS A 276 11.09 -24.59 22.20
CA HIS A 276 12.13 -23.57 22.05
C HIS A 276 11.61 -22.14 22.27
N ILE A 277 10.38 -21.83 21.81
CA ILE A 277 9.74 -20.52 22.01
C ILE A 277 9.28 -20.38 23.46
N ILE A 278 8.77 -21.46 24.06
CA ILE A 278 8.42 -21.48 25.49
C ILE A 278 9.63 -21.12 26.35
N LYS A 279 10.80 -21.69 26.06
CA LYS A 279 12.03 -21.38 26.80
C LYS A 279 12.40 -19.90 26.71
N MET A 280 12.39 -19.32 25.50
CA MET A 280 12.67 -17.89 25.29
C MET A 280 11.63 -17.00 25.99
N TRP A 281 10.35 -17.40 25.95
CA TRP A 281 9.26 -16.67 26.59
C TRP A 281 9.34 -16.70 28.11
N ARG A 282 9.64 -17.86 28.71
CA ARG A 282 9.84 -17.98 30.15
C ARG A 282 10.98 -17.10 30.63
N GLN A 283 12.15 -17.20 29.99
CA GLN A 283 13.28 -16.32 30.28
C GLN A 283 12.87 -14.84 30.20
N PHE A 284 12.14 -14.44 29.15
CA PHE A 284 11.66 -13.07 29.01
C PHE A 284 10.73 -12.65 30.16
N CYS A 285 9.81 -13.54 30.59
CA CYS A 285 8.89 -13.27 31.70
C CYS A 285 9.62 -13.15 33.03
N ASP A 286 10.59 -14.02 33.29
CA ASP A 286 11.38 -14.05 34.52
C ASP A 286 12.25 -12.79 34.65
N GLU A 287 12.81 -12.31 33.54
CA GLU A 287 13.61 -11.09 33.50
C GLU A 287 12.76 -9.80 33.48
N LEU A 288 11.48 -9.85 33.08
CA LEU A 288 10.65 -8.66 32.88
C LEU A 288 10.53 -7.75 34.11
N PRO A 289 10.38 -8.27 35.34
CA PRO A 289 10.38 -7.46 36.56
C PRO A 289 11.67 -6.64 36.78
N ALA A 290 12.79 -7.00 36.15
CA ALA A 290 14.03 -6.23 36.25
C ALA A 290 13.85 -4.78 35.73
N LEU A 291 12.96 -4.56 34.76
CA LEU A 291 12.65 -3.22 34.23
C LEU A 291 12.07 -2.27 35.29
N ASN A 292 11.59 -2.77 36.44
CA ASN A 292 11.18 -1.91 37.55
C ASN A 292 12.33 -1.05 38.10
N LYS A 293 13.59 -1.47 37.87
CA LYS A 293 14.81 -0.71 38.24
C LYS A 293 15.15 0.40 37.24
N LEU A 294 14.49 0.44 36.07
CA LEU A 294 14.77 1.43 35.04
C LEU A 294 14.15 2.77 35.39
N HIS A 295 14.98 3.79 35.57
CA HIS A 295 14.56 5.17 35.76
C HIS A 295 15.05 6.04 34.60
N ILE A 296 14.12 6.75 33.96
CA ILE A 296 14.40 7.56 32.78
C ILE A 296 14.09 9.02 33.10
N PRO A 297 15.07 9.93 33.09
CA PRO A 297 14.81 11.34 33.33
C PRO A 297 13.71 11.88 32.44
N ARG A 298 12.69 12.49 33.05
CA ARG A 298 11.62 13.16 32.31
C ARG A 298 12.23 14.35 31.55
N HIS A 299 12.91 15.25 32.26
CA HIS A 299 13.62 16.38 31.66
C HIS A 299 14.69 15.91 30.66
N VAL A 300 14.74 16.51 29.48
CA VAL A 300 15.75 16.22 28.45
C VAL A 300 17.03 17.07 28.55
N GLY A 301 17.13 17.94 29.57
CA GLY A 301 18.36 18.70 29.87
C GLY A 301 18.38 20.11 29.31
N VAL A 302 17.31 20.53 28.62
CA VAL A 302 17.17 21.87 28.07
C VAL A 302 17.11 22.94 29.16
N THR A 303 17.91 23.99 28.99
CA THR A 303 17.97 25.20 29.80
C THR A 303 17.84 26.45 28.92
N THR A 304 17.75 27.64 29.50
CA THR A 304 17.52 28.90 28.76
C THR A 304 18.67 29.22 27.79
N ASP A 305 19.92 28.97 28.17
CA ASP A 305 21.13 29.30 27.40
C ASP A 305 21.78 28.06 26.78
N CYS A 306 20.97 27.16 26.21
CA CYS A 306 21.48 25.93 25.61
C CYS A 306 21.34 25.88 24.08
N GLU A 307 22.20 25.10 23.44
CA GLU A 307 22.05 24.72 22.04
C GLU A 307 21.55 23.28 21.95
N VAL A 308 20.43 23.09 21.25
CA VAL A 308 19.83 21.77 21.05
C VAL A 308 20.18 21.25 19.67
N THR A 309 20.69 20.02 19.64
CA THR A 309 20.96 19.26 18.42
C THR A 309 20.24 17.92 18.49
N LEU A 310 19.56 17.56 17.40
CA LEU A 310 18.92 16.25 17.28
C LEU A 310 19.93 15.23 16.72
N LEU A 311 20.07 14.11 17.42
CA LEU A 311 20.91 13.00 16.99
C LEU A 311 20.04 11.75 16.81
N GLY A 312 19.97 11.24 15.59
CA GLY A 312 19.20 10.05 15.28
C GLY A 312 20.05 8.91 14.75
N LEU A 313 19.81 7.69 15.21
CA LEU A 313 20.48 6.48 14.71
C LEU A 313 19.44 5.44 14.26
N SER A 314 19.77 4.66 13.25
CA SER A 314 18.94 3.59 12.72
C SER A 314 19.77 2.35 12.44
N ASP A 315 19.11 1.20 12.55
CA ASP A 315 19.70 -0.11 12.29
C ASP A 315 18.62 -1.09 11.79
N ALA A 316 19.02 -2.09 11.00
CA ALA A 316 18.13 -3.16 10.57
C ALA A 316 18.79 -4.54 10.57
N SER A 317 18.07 -5.50 11.15
CA SER A 317 18.38 -6.91 11.05
C SER A 317 17.32 -7.65 10.25
N LEU A 318 17.57 -8.93 9.96
CA LEU A 318 16.54 -9.82 9.40
C LEU A 318 15.35 -10.01 10.36
N ALA A 319 15.49 -9.69 11.64
CA ALA A 319 14.43 -9.84 12.64
C ALA A 319 13.53 -8.60 12.71
N ALA A 320 14.11 -7.41 12.81
CA ALA A 320 13.44 -6.13 12.93
C ALA A 320 14.33 -4.98 12.47
N TYR A 321 13.74 -3.80 12.29
CA TYR A 321 14.45 -2.56 12.02
C TYR A 321 13.89 -1.47 12.93
N GLY A 322 14.74 -0.51 13.30
CA GLY A 322 14.42 0.48 14.30
C GLY A 322 15.18 1.77 14.13
N ALA A 323 14.66 2.80 14.79
CA ALA A 323 15.28 4.11 14.87
C ALA A 323 15.17 4.64 16.30
N VAL A 324 16.21 5.34 16.73
CA VAL A 324 16.32 5.98 18.03
C VAL A 324 16.75 7.44 17.84
N VAL A 325 16.19 8.33 18.64
CA VAL A 325 16.50 9.77 18.64
C VAL A 325 16.90 10.20 20.03
N TYR A 326 18.04 10.88 20.10
CA TYR A 326 18.59 11.52 21.28
C TYR A 326 18.53 13.03 21.11
N LEU A 327 18.38 13.73 22.24
CA LEU A 327 18.65 15.16 22.34
C LEU A 327 20.07 15.34 22.86
N HIS A 328 20.91 16.03 22.08
CA HIS A 328 22.17 16.57 22.54
C HIS A 328 21.96 18.04 22.94
N VAL A 329 22.15 18.34 24.21
CA VAL A 329 22.02 19.70 24.75
C VAL A 329 23.39 20.18 25.19
N SER A 330 23.90 21.21 24.52
CA SER A 330 25.13 21.92 24.89
C SER A 330 24.77 23.11 25.76
N SER A 331 25.30 23.19 26.96
CA SER A 331 25.05 24.29 27.90
C SER A 331 26.36 24.73 28.56
N PRO A 332 26.41 25.91 29.20
CA PRO A 332 27.60 26.37 29.92
C PRO A 332 28.07 25.41 31.02
N THR A 333 27.17 24.59 31.57
CA THR A 333 27.48 23.60 32.62
C THR A 333 27.94 22.26 32.07
N GLY A 334 27.92 22.08 30.74
CA GLY A 334 28.36 20.88 30.05
C GLY A 334 27.36 20.37 29.00
N ASN A 335 27.77 19.31 28.31
CA ASN A 335 26.96 18.63 27.31
C ASN A 335 26.20 17.47 27.94
N THR A 336 24.94 17.29 27.55
CA THR A 336 24.14 16.15 27.97
C THR A 336 23.49 15.48 26.76
N VAL A 337 23.46 14.14 26.77
CA VAL A 337 22.75 13.34 25.77
C VAL A 337 21.69 12.51 26.47
N ARG A 338 20.43 12.68 26.05
CA ARG A 338 19.30 11.95 26.62
C ARG A 338 18.42 11.35 25.53
N LEU A 339 18.01 10.10 25.73
CA LEU A 339 17.04 9.43 24.87
C LEU A 339 15.73 10.23 24.81
N ALA A 340 15.38 10.73 23.63
CA ALA A 340 14.13 11.43 23.38
C ALA A 340 13.01 10.42 23.07
N CYS A 341 13.25 9.52 22.12
CA CYS A 341 12.30 8.48 21.74
C CYS A 341 12.94 7.40 20.87
N ALA A 342 12.29 6.24 20.75
CA ALA A 342 12.63 5.21 19.78
C ALA A 342 11.37 4.58 19.17
N LYS A 343 11.51 4.05 17.96
CA LYS A 343 10.45 3.27 17.30
C LYS A 343 11.07 2.08 16.58
N SER A 344 10.31 0.99 16.52
CA SER A 344 10.76 -0.24 15.89
C SER A 344 9.62 -0.95 15.16
N LYS A 345 10.00 -1.73 14.16
CA LYS A 345 9.09 -2.57 13.38
C LYS A 345 9.73 -3.92 13.15
N VAL A 346 8.96 -4.99 13.40
CA VAL A 346 9.40 -6.34 13.03
C VAL A 346 9.46 -6.43 11.51
N SER A 347 10.52 -7.07 10.99
CA SER A 347 10.69 -7.21 9.56
C SER A 347 9.52 -8.00 8.94
N PRO A 348 9.09 -7.69 7.71
CA PRO A 348 7.99 -8.40 7.07
C PRO A 348 8.23 -9.92 6.98
N THR A 349 7.15 -10.72 6.89
CA THR A 349 7.27 -12.17 6.65
C THR A 349 7.77 -12.48 5.25
N LYS A 350 7.51 -11.59 4.28
CA LYS A 350 8.14 -11.66 2.95
C LYS A 350 9.60 -11.24 3.05
N PRO A 351 10.55 -12.05 2.53
CA PRO A 351 11.96 -11.76 2.66
C PRO A 351 12.32 -10.48 1.88
N HIS A 352 12.98 -9.56 2.55
CA HIS A 352 13.64 -8.40 1.95
C HIS A 352 15.15 -8.52 2.16
N SER A 353 15.95 -7.96 1.26
CA SER A 353 17.39 -7.85 1.47
C SER A 353 17.68 -6.94 2.66
N ILE A 354 18.83 -7.16 3.33
CA ILE A 354 19.27 -6.34 4.47
C ILE A 354 19.33 -4.87 4.06
N ALA A 355 19.91 -4.54 2.90
CA ALA A 355 19.95 -3.16 2.39
C ALA A 355 18.56 -2.50 2.29
N ARG A 356 17.52 -3.24 1.88
CA ARG A 356 16.14 -2.72 1.87
C ARG A 356 15.59 -2.49 3.27
N LEU A 357 15.89 -3.38 4.23
CA LEU A 357 15.47 -3.21 5.63
C LEU A 357 16.18 -2.01 6.25
N GLU A 358 17.46 -1.80 5.94
CA GLU A 358 18.23 -0.62 6.36
C GLU A 358 17.63 0.68 5.82
N LEU A 359 17.25 0.70 4.54
CA LEU A 359 16.54 1.84 3.96
C LEU A 359 15.18 2.08 4.64
N LEU A 360 14.47 1.02 5.04
CA LEU A 360 13.23 1.14 5.82
C LEU A 360 13.48 1.67 7.25
N GLY A 361 14.61 1.31 7.86
CA GLY A 361 15.11 1.93 9.08
C GLY A 361 15.33 3.43 8.90
N GLY A 362 16.02 3.83 7.83
CA GLY A 362 16.22 5.25 7.47
C GLY A 362 14.90 6.02 7.25
N VAL A 363 13.88 5.38 6.67
CA VAL A 363 12.52 5.96 6.56
C VAL A 363 11.88 6.16 7.93
N LEU A 364 12.05 5.20 8.85
CA LEU A 364 11.52 5.31 10.21
C LEU A 364 12.24 6.43 10.98
N LEU A 365 13.56 6.51 10.83
CA LEU A 365 14.41 7.53 11.44
C LEU A 365 14.05 8.93 10.97
N SER A 366 13.97 9.14 9.66
CA SER A 366 13.63 10.46 9.09
C SER A 366 12.27 10.98 9.57
N LYS A 367 11.26 10.11 9.66
CA LYS A 367 9.95 10.46 10.23
C LYS A 367 10.02 10.79 11.71
N LEU A 368 10.80 10.02 12.48
CA LEU A 368 10.92 10.21 13.93
C LEU A 368 11.62 11.54 14.24
N LEU A 369 12.75 11.81 13.59
CA LEU A 369 13.49 13.07 13.68
C LEU A 369 12.63 14.27 13.24
N ARG A 370 11.91 14.17 12.11
CA ARG A 370 10.98 15.23 11.67
C ARG A 370 9.89 15.50 12.70
N THR A 371 9.33 14.45 13.29
CA THR A 371 8.29 14.58 14.32
C THR A 371 8.82 15.28 15.57
N VAL A 372 10.01 14.91 16.05
CA VAL A 372 10.66 15.56 17.20
C VAL A 372 11.00 17.01 16.88
N HIS A 373 11.58 17.26 15.70
CA HIS A 373 11.92 18.60 15.22
C HIS A 373 10.68 19.52 15.22
N ASP A 374 9.62 19.12 14.52
CA ASP A 374 8.39 19.91 14.40
C ASP A 374 7.68 20.11 15.75
N THR A 375 7.86 19.18 16.70
CA THR A 375 7.27 19.31 18.04
C THR A 375 8.01 20.32 18.90
N TYR A 376 9.33 20.41 18.76
CA TYR A 376 10.17 21.28 19.59
C TYR A 376 10.50 22.63 18.96
N SER A 377 10.49 22.76 17.64
CA SER A 377 10.95 23.97 16.93
C SER A 377 10.20 25.25 17.30
N GLU A 378 8.93 25.15 17.71
CA GLU A 378 8.14 26.30 18.17
C GLU A 378 8.46 26.72 19.61
N ARG A 379 9.11 25.84 20.40
CA ARG A 379 9.38 26.02 21.83
C ARG A 379 10.85 26.26 22.14
N ILE A 380 11.75 25.75 21.30
CA ILE A 380 13.19 25.93 21.41
C ILE A 380 13.86 25.87 20.03
N PRO A 381 14.82 26.77 19.72
CA PRO A 381 15.59 26.68 18.49
C PRO A 381 16.41 25.38 18.43
N ILE A 382 16.29 24.66 17.32
CA ILE A 382 17.08 23.46 17.02
C ILE A 382 18.22 23.88 16.09
N LYS A 383 19.46 23.77 16.55
CA LYS A 383 20.65 24.20 15.82
C LYS A 383 20.95 23.32 14.62
N ALA A 384 20.85 22.00 14.80
CA ALA A 384 21.16 21.02 13.76
C ALA A 384 20.45 19.68 14.00
N THR A 385 20.36 18.88 12.93
CA THR A 385 19.83 17.51 12.97
C THR A 385 20.78 16.58 12.23
N TYR A 386 21.22 15.52 12.89
CA TYR A 386 22.14 14.51 12.34
C TYR A 386 21.48 13.13 12.35
N ALA A 387 21.55 12.42 11.23
CA ALA A 387 21.02 11.07 11.07
C ALA A 387 22.16 10.11 10.75
N PHE A 388 22.25 8.99 11.48
CA PHE A 388 23.30 7.99 11.31
C PHE A 388 22.72 6.64 10.89
N LEU A 389 23.42 6.00 9.95
CA LEU A 389 23.15 4.66 9.44
C LEU A 389 24.46 3.87 9.43
N ASP A 390 24.39 2.57 9.69
CA ASP A 390 25.53 1.64 9.56
C ASP A 390 25.71 1.16 8.11
N SER A 391 24.63 1.12 7.34
CA SER A 391 24.62 0.66 5.96
C SER A 391 25.12 1.72 4.98
N LYS A 392 26.36 1.54 4.50
CA LYS A 392 26.92 2.34 3.39
C LYS A 392 26.04 2.30 2.13
N VAL A 393 25.40 1.17 1.84
CA VAL A 393 24.51 1.02 0.67
C VAL A 393 23.26 1.88 0.81
N ALA A 394 22.59 1.84 1.97
CA ALA A 394 21.42 2.68 2.23
C ALA A 394 21.79 4.17 2.22
N LEU A 395 22.93 4.52 2.81
CA LEU A 395 23.46 5.89 2.80
C LEU A 395 23.73 6.38 1.38
N TYR A 396 24.33 5.56 0.53
CA TYR A 396 24.58 5.89 -0.87
C TYR A 396 23.29 6.07 -1.67
N TRP A 397 22.27 5.24 -1.42
CA TRP A 397 20.94 5.41 -2.03
C TRP A 397 20.30 6.74 -1.66
N ILE A 398 20.39 7.15 -0.39
CA ILE A 398 19.81 8.39 0.15
C ILE A 398 20.51 9.63 -0.42
N LYS A 399 21.85 9.61 -0.50
CA LYS A 399 22.65 10.74 -1.04
C LYS A 399 22.60 10.86 -2.56
N SER A 400 22.08 9.86 -3.25
CA SER A 400 21.96 9.87 -4.71
C SER A 400 20.55 10.27 -5.18
N SER A 401 20.46 10.79 -6.41
CA SER A 401 19.16 11.10 -7.03
C SER A 401 18.23 9.88 -7.08
N PRO A 402 16.97 9.98 -6.58
CA PRO A 402 16.01 8.88 -6.56
C PRO A 402 15.73 8.26 -7.94
N HIS A 403 15.88 9.03 -9.01
CA HIS A 403 15.62 8.57 -10.38
C HIS A 403 16.54 7.44 -10.81
N ARG A 404 17.72 7.31 -10.20
CA ARG A 404 18.69 6.24 -10.47
C ARG A 404 18.22 4.87 -10.00
N TRP A 405 17.27 4.81 -9.07
CA TRP A 405 16.88 3.58 -8.38
C TRP A 405 15.59 2.97 -8.92
N GLN A 406 15.45 1.65 -8.76
CA GLN A 406 14.18 0.95 -8.97
C GLN A 406 13.10 1.49 -8.01
N THR A 407 11.83 1.29 -8.39
CA THR A 407 10.67 1.96 -7.77
C THR A 407 10.60 1.84 -6.24
N PHE A 408 10.97 0.68 -5.67
CA PHE A 408 10.97 0.50 -4.21
C PHE A 408 11.95 1.46 -3.53
N VAL A 409 13.23 1.43 -3.91
CA VAL A 409 14.27 2.29 -3.33
C VAL A 409 13.98 3.76 -3.65
N ALA A 410 13.63 4.08 -4.89
CA ALA A 410 13.31 5.46 -5.30
C ALA A 410 12.22 6.08 -4.42
N ASN A 411 11.10 5.38 -4.20
CA ASN A 411 10.00 5.88 -3.39
C ASN A 411 10.37 6.06 -1.91
N ARG A 412 11.27 5.21 -1.36
CA ARG A 412 11.71 5.32 0.03
C ARG A 412 12.76 6.43 0.21
N VAL A 413 13.65 6.62 -0.75
CA VAL A 413 14.56 7.76 -0.77
C VAL A 413 13.75 9.06 -0.82
N VAL A 414 12.75 9.18 -1.70
CA VAL A 414 11.87 10.37 -1.73
C VAL A 414 11.23 10.65 -0.37
N GLN A 415 10.67 9.63 0.29
CA GLN A 415 10.10 9.78 1.64
C GLN A 415 11.12 10.25 2.68
N ILE A 416 12.38 9.82 2.58
CA ILE A 416 13.44 10.28 3.47
C ILE A 416 13.75 11.75 3.19
N THR A 417 13.96 12.10 1.92
CA THR A 417 14.35 13.45 1.50
C THR A 417 13.28 14.51 1.73
N GLU A 418 12.00 14.13 1.74
CA GLU A 418 10.88 15.01 2.12
C GLU A 418 10.91 15.38 3.60
N ASN A 419 11.47 14.52 4.47
CA ASN A 419 11.51 14.75 5.91
C ASN A 419 12.82 15.42 6.35
N ILE A 420 13.97 15.02 5.79
CA ILE A 420 15.31 15.49 6.17
C ILE A 420 16.21 15.56 4.94
N SER A 421 17.05 16.59 4.86
CA SER A 421 18.05 16.71 3.79
C SER A 421 18.99 15.48 3.75
N PRO A 422 19.30 14.93 2.56
CA PRO A 422 20.34 13.91 2.39
C PRO A 422 21.70 14.25 3.00
N ASP A 423 22.03 15.54 3.08
CA ASP A 423 23.32 16.02 3.58
C ASP A 423 23.49 15.75 5.09
N ASN A 424 22.38 15.63 5.81
CA ASN A 424 22.35 15.36 7.24
C ASN A 424 22.54 13.86 7.58
N PHE A 425 22.72 13.00 6.58
CA PHE A 425 22.96 11.56 6.79
C PHE A 425 24.45 11.23 6.81
N TYR A 426 24.88 10.47 7.82
CA TYR A 426 26.28 10.09 8.05
C TYR A 426 26.39 8.59 8.36
N HIS A 427 27.61 8.05 8.20
CA HIS A 427 27.88 6.66 8.54
C HIS A 427 28.29 6.50 10.01
N CYS A 428 27.72 5.54 10.73
CA CYS A 428 28.14 5.14 12.08
C CYS A 428 28.48 3.64 12.10
N PRO A 429 29.65 3.21 12.63
CA PRO A 429 29.94 1.80 12.78
C PRO A 429 28.90 1.08 13.64
N GLY A 430 28.50 -0.14 13.26
CA GLY A 430 27.48 -0.90 13.99
C GLY A 430 27.79 -1.14 15.47
N THR A 431 29.07 -1.25 15.85
CA THR A 431 29.50 -1.39 17.26
C THR A 431 29.23 -0.15 18.12
N GLU A 432 29.10 1.02 17.49
CA GLU A 432 28.78 2.28 18.14
C GLU A 432 27.30 2.68 17.91
N ASN A 433 26.54 1.88 17.16
CA ASN A 433 25.16 2.15 16.83
C ASN A 433 24.22 1.70 17.94
N SER A 434 23.67 2.63 18.71
CA SER A 434 22.72 2.31 19.79
C SER A 434 21.39 1.71 19.28
N ALA A 435 21.11 1.78 17.96
CA ALA A 435 19.96 1.13 17.35
C ALA A 435 20.18 -0.38 17.05
N ASP A 436 21.40 -0.93 17.13
CA ASP A 436 21.65 -2.36 16.85
C ASP A 436 20.85 -3.28 17.79
N ILE A 437 20.84 -2.98 19.09
CA ILE A 437 20.04 -3.77 20.05
C ILE A 437 18.53 -3.66 19.79
N LEU A 438 18.08 -2.57 19.17
CA LEU A 438 16.68 -2.33 18.83
C LEU A 438 16.26 -3.17 17.62
N SER A 439 17.13 -3.33 16.63
CA SER A 439 16.87 -4.13 15.43
C SER A 439 16.92 -5.64 15.70
N ARG A 440 17.72 -6.08 16.69
CA ARG A 440 17.83 -7.49 17.10
C ARG A 440 16.81 -7.89 18.16
N GLY A 441 16.43 -6.96 19.02
CA GLY A 441 15.66 -7.22 20.24
C GLY A 441 16.52 -7.88 21.32
N VAL A 442 16.38 -7.43 22.56
CA VAL A 442 17.15 -7.94 23.70
C VAL A 442 16.23 -8.24 24.89
N THR A 443 16.72 -9.05 25.82
CA THR A 443 16.00 -9.35 27.05
C THR A 443 16.07 -8.17 28.02
N PRO A 444 15.13 -8.06 28.99
CA PRO A 444 15.08 -6.97 29.95
C PRO A 444 16.41 -6.69 30.69
N GLU A 445 17.10 -7.71 31.18
CA GLU A 445 18.35 -7.50 31.94
C GLU A 445 19.46 -6.97 31.04
N LYS A 446 19.56 -7.48 29.81
CA LYS A 446 20.53 -7.01 28.82
C LYS A 446 20.30 -5.56 28.44
N LEU A 447 19.04 -5.10 28.38
CA LEU A 447 18.71 -3.70 28.13
C LEU A 447 19.25 -2.81 29.25
N LEU A 448 19.06 -3.21 30.51
CA LEU A 448 19.52 -2.44 31.68
C LEU A 448 21.04 -2.31 31.72
N SER A 449 21.76 -3.36 31.34
CA SER A 449 23.23 -3.34 31.30
C SER A 449 23.82 -2.68 30.05
N HIS A 450 22.99 -2.24 29.09
CA HIS A 450 23.49 -1.76 27.80
C HIS A 450 24.01 -0.32 27.88
N PRO A 451 25.31 -0.06 27.62
CA PRO A 451 25.92 1.25 27.87
C PRO A 451 25.39 2.36 26.96
N LEU A 452 25.03 2.05 25.71
CA LEU A 452 24.68 3.05 24.70
C LEU A 452 23.20 3.42 24.66
N TRP A 453 22.31 2.62 25.27
CA TRP A 453 20.88 2.74 24.96
C TRP A 453 20.26 4.06 25.42
N LEU A 454 20.55 4.46 26.67
CA LEU A 454 19.98 5.68 27.26
C LEU A 454 20.78 6.94 26.91
N HIS A 455 22.09 6.80 26.69
CA HIS A 455 23.03 7.92 26.56
C HIS A 455 23.58 8.10 25.14
N GLY A 456 23.28 7.18 24.23
CA GLY A 456 23.84 7.18 22.88
C GLY A 456 25.32 6.75 22.87
N PRO A 457 25.98 6.89 21.71
CA PRO A 457 27.41 6.60 21.58
C PRO A 457 28.27 7.57 22.40
N PRO A 458 29.46 7.17 22.90
CA PRO A 458 30.28 8.02 23.78
C PRO A 458 30.66 9.37 23.15
N TRP A 459 30.95 9.39 21.84
CA TRP A 459 31.26 10.62 21.11
C TRP A 459 30.07 11.58 21.02
N ALA A 460 28.82 11.13 21.20
CA ALA A 460 27.67 12.02 21.19
C ALA A 460 27.70 13.02 22.35
N SER A 461 28.42 12.71 23.44
CA SER A 461 28.59 13.64 24.57
C SER A 461 29.60 14.76 24.28
N MET A 462 30.40 14.62 23.22
CA MET A 462 31.33 15.66 22.76
C MET A 462 30.58 16.72 21.95
N HIS A 463 31.21 17.88 21.75
CA HIS A 463 30.64 18.93 20.91
C HIS A 463 30.46 18.42 19.46
N PRO A 464 29.37 18.78 18.73
CA PRO A 464 29.09 18.26 17.40
C PRO A 464 30.21 18.39 16.35
N SER A 465 31.12 19.35 16.52
CA SER A 465 32.31 19.51 15.66
C SER A 465 33.34 18.38 15.80
N GLN A 466 33.29 17.61 16.89
CA GLN A 466 34.17 16.47 17.18
C GLN A 466 33.52 15.13 16.83
N TRP A 467 32.28 15.14 16.33
CA TRP A 467 31.59 13.92 15.96
C TRP A 467 32.22 13.28 14.72
N PRO A 468 32.17 11.94 14.58
CA PRO A 468 32.75 11.21 13.46
C PRO A 468 31.89 11.36 12.19
N LEU A 469 31.75 12.58 11.67
CA LEU A 469 30.97 12.93 10.49
C LEU A 469 31.67 12.46 9.21
N LYS A 470 31.54 11.17 8.89
CA LYS A 470 32.07 10.59 7.66
C LYS A 470 31.05 10.67 6.52
N THR A 471 31.40 11.39 5.46
CA THR A 471 30.62 11.49 4.22
C THR A 471 31.16 10.49 3.18
N LEU A 472 30.27 9.84 2.41
CA LEU A 472 30.65 8.96 1.29
C LEU A 472 31.01 9.77 0.02
N GLU A 473 31.87 10.78 0.13
CA GLU A 473 32.35 11.53 -1.04
C GLU A 473 33.40 10.71 -1.80
N GLY A 474 33.15 10.42 -3.07
CA GLY A 474 34.12 9.80 -3.98
C GLY A 474 34.21 8.26 -3.96
N GLU A 475 33.56 7.55 -3.03
CA GLU A 475 33.47 6.08 -3.08
C GLU A 475 32.46 5.66 -4.16
N SER A 476 32.93 5.30 -5.35
CA SER A 476 32.12 4.52 -6.30
C SER A 476 31.94 3.11 -5.74
N ILE A 477 30.82 2.87 -5.07
CA ILE A 477 30.43 1.51 -4.73
C ILE A 477 30.16 0.78 -6.06
N GLU A 478 31.09 -0.09 -6.48
CA GLU A 478 30.85 -0.99 -7.60
C GLU A 478 29.66 -1.91 -7.26
N ASP A 479 28.79 -2.16 -8.25
CA ASP A 479 27.61 -3.04 -8.10
C ASP A 479 26.57 -2.65 -7.03
N VAL A 480 26.25 -1.35 -6.90
CA VAL A 480 25.10 -0.94 -6.05
C VAL A 480 23.80 -1.62 -6.52
N PRO A 481 23.14 -2.41 -5.65
CA PRO A 481 21.92 -3.11 -6.01
C PRO A 481 20.79 -2.13 -6.35
N GLU A 482 19.86 -2.59 -7.19
CA GLU A 482 18.65 -1.85 -7.57
C GLU A 482 18.87 -0.54 -8.35
N LYS A 483 20.05 -0.36 -8.96
CA LYS A 483 20.28 0.66 -9.98
C LYS A 483 19.44 0.35 -11.22
N LYS A 484 18.72 1.34 -11.75
CA LYS A 484 18.06 1.22 -13.05
C LYS A 484 19.14 1.07 -14.12
N VAL A 485 19.03 0.02 -14.94
CA VAL A 485 19.86 -0.14 -16.13
C VAL A 485 19.43 0.90 -17.15
N LEU A 486 20.13 2.03 -17.19
CA LEU A 486 20.05 2.97 -18.30
C LEU A 486 20.75 2.31 -19.49
N ILE A 487 19.97 1.72 -20.39
CA ILE A 487 20.48 1.31 -21.70
C ILE A 487 20.75 2.61 -22.48
N HIS A 488 21.97 3.13 -22.35
CA HIS A 488 22.44 4.19 -23.24
C HIS A 488 22.61 3.58 -24.63
N THR A 489 21.69 3.90 -25.54
CA THR A 489 21.89 3.65 -26.97
C THR A 489 22.99 4.60 -27.43
N VAL A 490 24.23 4.10 -27.54
CA VAL A 490 25.31 4.84 -28.18
C VAL A 490 25.00 4.87 -29.68
N CYS A 491 24.43 5.97 -30.17
CA CYS A 491 24.39 6.23 -31.60
C CYS A 491 25.82 6.57 -32.04
N LYS A 492 26.56 5.58 -32.58
CA LYS A 492 27.73 5.88 -33.39
C LYS A 492 27.28 6.78 -34.55
N PRO A 493 28.00 7.87 -34.86
CA PRO A 493 27.69 8.70 -36.02
C PRO A 493 27.83 7.82 -37.27
N ILE A 494 26.72 7.71 -38.01
CA ILE A 494 26.64 6.99 -39.27
C ILE A 494 27.45 7.78 -40.31
N LEU A 495 28.43 7.17 -40.96
CA LEU A 495 29.07 7.77 -42.13
C LEU A 495 27.99 8.07 -43.19
N PRO A 496 27.96 9.28 -43.77
CA PRO A 496 26.95 9.65 -44.75
C PRO A 496 27.01 8.69 -45.96
N ASN A 497 25.86 8.07 -46.27
CA ASN A 497 25.66 7.31 -47.49
C ASN A 497 24.70 8.10 -48.37
N ASP A 498 25.20 8.67 -49.46
CA ASP A 498 24.47 9.59 -50.34
C ASP A 498 23.15 9.00 -50.86
N LEU A 499 23.09 7.67 -51.06
CA LEU A 499 21.87 6.98 -51.49
C LEU A 499 20.80 6.92 -50.39
N HIS A 500 21.21 6.85 -49.12
CA HIS A 500 20.27 6.88 -48.00
C HIS A 500 19.69 8.29 -47.81
N GLU A 501 20.53 9.33 -47.88
CA GLU A 501 20.06 10.71 -47.83
C GLU A 501 19.12 11.05 -48.99
N LEU A 502 19.42 10.56 -50.19
CA LEU A 502 18.52 10.67 -51.32
C LEU A 502 17.16 10.00 -51.02
N ALA A 503 17.17 8.80 -50.43
CA ALA A 503 15.93 8.08 -50.10
C ALA A 503 15.04 8.84 -49.12
N LEU A 504 15.60 9.60 -48.16
CA LEU A 504 14.84 10.41 -47.21
C LEU A 504 13.97 11.49 -47.89
N ARG A 505 14.32 11.92 -49.11
CA ARG A 505 13.60 12.95 -49.86
C ARG A 505 12.36 12.42 -50.59
N PHE A 506 12.12 11.11 -50.60
CA PHE A 506 11.03 10.49 -51.35
C PHE A 506 10.13 9.61 -50.48
N SER A 507 8.82 9.70 -50.70
CA SER A 507 7.81 8.89 -50.01
C SER A 507 7.31 7.69 -50.81
N SER A 508 7.75 7.52 -52.07
CA SER A 508 7.32 6.45 -52.97
C SER A 508 8.49 5.56 -53.40
N TRP A 509 8.38 4.26 -53.12
CA TRP A 509 9.38 3.25 -53.48
C TRP A 509 9.61 3.18 -54.99
N SER A 510 8.54 3.17 -55.80
CA SER A 510 8.65 3.11 -57.27
C SER A 510 9.29 4.37 -57.86
N LYS A 511 8.99 5.55 -57.30
CA LYS A 511 9.62 6.82 -57.71
C LYS A 511 11.12 6.81 -57.37
N LEU A 512 11.48 6.37 -56.16
CA LEU A 512 12.87 6.27 -55.73
C LEU A 512 13.69 5.36 -56.66
N LEU A 513 13.18 4.15 -56.97
CA LEU A 513 13.88 3.22 -57.86
C LEU A 513 14.11 3.80 -59.26
N ARG A 514 13.11 4.46 -59.85
CA ARG A 514 13.26 5.11 -61.17
C ARG A 514 14.33 6.21 -61.15
N ILE A 515 14.38 7.01 -60.09
CA ILE A 515 15.41 8.06 -59.94
C ILE A 515 16.81 7.44 -59.85
N ILE A 516 16.96 6.36 -59.07
CA ILE A 516 18.23 5.63 -58.97
C ILE A 516 18.64 5.06 -60.34
N VAL A 517 17.70 4.55 -61.15
CA VAL A 517 17.98 4.11 -62.53
C VAL A 517 18.54 5.25 -63.37
N TYR A 518 17.90 6.43 -63.36
CA TYR A 518 18.39 7.58 -64.14
C TYR A 518 19.76 8.07 -63.66
N ILE A 519 20.01 8.08 -62.34
CA ILE A 519 21.33 8.40 -61.78
C ILE A 519 22.37 7.37 -62.25
N CYS A 520 22.04 6.08 -62.24
CA CYS A 520 22.95 5.03 -62.71
C CYS A 520 23.22 5.11 -64.22
N ARG A 521 22.23 5.48 -65.04
CA ARG A 521 22.41 5.75 -66.49
C ARG A 521 23.25 7.00 -66.74
N PHE A 522 23.11 8.04 -65.90
CA PHE A 522 23.95 9.23 -65.97
C PHE A 522 25.40 8.90 -65.65
N ALA A 523 25.62 8.15 -64.55
CA ALA A 523 26.92 7.67 -64.08
C ALA A 523 27.53 6.54 -64.93
N LYS A 524 26.91 6.16 -66.07
CA LYS A 524 27.35 5.09 -66.98
C LYS A 524 27.46 3.69 -66.32
N LEU A 525 26.79 3.49 -65.18
CA LEU A 525 26.68 2.18 -64.51
C LEU A 525 25.61 1.29 -65.14
N LEU A 526 24.66 1.89 -65.87
CA LEU A 526 23.69 1.20 -66.72
C LEU A 526 23.82 1.73 -68.15
N PRO A 527 23.64 0.87 -69.18
CA PRO A 527 23.74 1.29 -70.57
C PRO A 527 22.66 2.34 -70.88
N ARG A 528 23.06 3.42 -71.57
CA ARG A 528 22.13 4.40 -72.13
C ARG A 528 21.44 3.77 -73.34
N ARG A 529 20.32 3.08 -73.12
CA ARG A 529 19.45 2.61 -74.20
C ARG A 529 18.77 3.84 -74.83
N GLY A 530 18.76 3.93 -76.17
CA GLY A 530 18.21 5.07 -76.92
C GLY A 530 16.73 5.36 -76.65
N THR A 531 16.02 4.44 -76.00
CA THR A 531 14.65 4.60 -75.49
C THR A 531 14.66 5.06 -74.03
N SER A 532 13.89 6.09 -73.69
CA SER A 532 13.66 6.58 -72.32
C SER A 532 12.97 5.58 -71.38
N ALA A 533 12.55 4.42 -71.89
CA ALA A 533 11.88 3.35 -71.14
C ALA A 533 12.77 2.73 -70.05
N VAL A 534 12.20 2.51 -68.86
CA VAL A 534 12.83 1.82 -67.73
C VAL A 534 12.37 0.36 -67.75
N THR A 535 13.30 -0.59 -67.81
CA THR A 535 13.00 -2.03 -67.84
C THR A 535 12.92 -2.64 -66.44
N ALA A 536 12.39 -3.87 -66.32
CA ALA A 536 12.34 -4.59 -65.06
C ALA A 536 13.75 -4.87 -64.50
N ASP A 537 14.71 -5.17 -65.36
CA ASP A 537 16.10 -5.39 -64.98
C ASP A 537 16.76 -4.12 -64.44
N ASP A 538 16.46 -2.96 -65.03
CA ASP A 538 16.93 -1.67 -64.53
C ASP A 538 16.42 -1.42 -63.09
N LEU A 539 15.15 -1.74 -62.82
CA LEU A 539 14.55 -1.59 -61.50
C LEU A 539 15.13 -2.57 -60.48
N ASN A 540 15.37 -3.83 -60.87
CA ASN A 540 16.04 -4.82 -60.01
C ASN A 540 17.46 -4.39 -59.66
N PHE A 541 18.21 -3.82 -60.62
CA PHE A 541 19.55 -3.28 -60.38
C PHE A 541 19.52 -2.11 -59.37
N ALA A 542 18.61 -1.17 -59.57
CA ALA A 542 18.43 -0.03 -58.67
C ALA A 542 18.00 -0.47 -57.26
N GLU A 543 17.11 -1.46 -57.17
CA GLU A 543 16.66 -2.06 -55.92
C GLU A 543 17.82 -2.70 -55.16
N ASN A 544 18.58 -3.59 -55.80
CA ASN A 544 19.73 -4.24 -55.18
C ASN A 544 20.75 -3.21 -54.68
N ARG A 545 21.02 -2.15 -55.46
CA ARG A 545 21.96 -1.09 -55.07
C ARG A 545 21.47 -0.31 -53.84
N MET A 546 20.17 0.00 -53.76
CA MET A 546 19.57 0.66 -52.61
C MET A 546 19.59 -0.22 -51.36
N LEU A 547 19.31 -1.52 -51.52
CA LEU A 547 19.35 -2.49 -50.42
C LEU A 547 20.78 -2.70 -49.90
N ARG A 548 21.79 -2.74 -50.77
CA ARG A 548 23.20 -2.78 -50.37
C ARG A 548 23.58 -1.55 -49.57
N ALA A 549 23.16 -0.35 -50.01
CA ALA A 549 23.39 0.89 -49.28
C ALA A 549 22.76 0.85 -47.87
N LEU A 550 21.53 0.35 -47.76
CA LEU A 550 20.82 0.21 -46.49
C LEU A 550 21.49 -0.82 -45.56
N GLN A 551 21.94 -1.95 -46.09
CA GLN A 551 22.65 -2.97 -45.31
C GLN A 551 24.03 -2.49 -44.88
N ASN A 552 24.79 -1.81 -45.74
CA ASN A 552 26.09 -1.23 -45.36
C ASN A 552 25.94 -0.19 -44.25
N GLN A 553 24.83 0.54 -44.20
CA GLN A 553 24.59 1.52 -43.16
C GLN A 553 24.23 0.89 -41.81
N HIS A 554 23.37 -0.14 -41.82
CA HIS A 554 22.82 -0.71 -40.59
C HIS A 554 23.52 -1.98 -40.11
N PHE A 555 24.22 -2.67 -41.00
CA PHE A 555 24.80 -4.00 -40.79
C PHE A 555 26.27 -4.08 -41.25
N ALA A 556 27.03 -2.97 -41.23
CA ALA A 556 28.44 -2.97 -41.63
C ALA A 556 29.28 -3.98 -40.82
N GLU A 557 29.08 -4.00 -39.49
CA GLU A 557 29.78 -4.90 -38.58
C GLU A 557 29.41 -6.36 -38.90
N GLU A 558 28.11 -6.67 -39.03
CA GLU A 558 27.65 -8.00 -39.40
C GLU A 558 28.12 -8.43 -40.79
N TYR A 559 28.14 -7.54 -41.79
CA TYR A 559 28.65 -7.83 -43.12
C TYR A 559 30.12 -8.26 -43.06
N SER A 560 30.94 -7.55 -42.26
CA SER A 560 32.35 -7.88 -42.05
C SER A 560 32.54 -9.21 -41.33
N LEU A 561 31.68 -9.52 -40.34
CA LEU A 561 31.73 -10.77 -39.59
C LEU A 561 31.35 -11.97 -40.47
N ILE A 562 30.29 -11.85 -41.29
CA ILE A 562 29.86 -12.91 -42.22
C ILE A 562 30.94 -13.14 -43.27
N LYS A 563 31.52 -12.08 -43.85
CA LYS A 563 32.59 -12.19 -44.85
C LYS A 563 33.84 -12.88 -44.29
N ASN A 564 34.14 -12.68 -43.01
CA ASN A 564 35.29 -13.28 -42.33
C ASN A 564 34.97 -14.60 -41.61
N ASN A 565 33.81 -15.22 -41.85
CA ASN A 565 33.35 -16.45 -41.19
C ASN A 565 33.38 -16.40 -39.64
N LYS A 566 33.11 -15.23 -39.05
CA LYS A 566 33.03 -15.01 -37.59
C LYS A 566 31.57 -15.00 -37.11
N THR A 567 31.37 -15.32 -35.83
CA THR A 567 30.05 -15.35 -35.20
C THR A 567 29.40 -13.96 -35.16
N CYS A 568 28.17 -13.86 -35.67
CA CYS A 568 27.39 -12.61 -35.69
C CYS A 568 26.61 -12.39 -34.38
N SER A 569 25.84 -11.30 -34.32
CA SER A 569 24.94 -11.03 -33.20
C SER A 569 23.88 -12.16 -33.04
N PRO A 570 23.34 -12.38 -31.83
CA PRO A 570 22.39 -13.48 -31.57
C PRO A 570 21.13 -13.43 -32.46
N ALA A 571 20.70 -12.23 -32.86
CA ALA A 571 19.55 -12.03 -33.76
C ALA A 571 19.86 -12.50 -35.18
N PHE A 572 21.09 -12.29 -35.67
CA PHE A 572 21.56 -12.74 -36.98
C PHE A 572 21.85 -14.25 -36.98
N ASN A 573 22.53 -14.79 -35.96
CA ASN A 573 22.90 -16.22 -35.92
C ASN A 573 21.69 -17.16 -36.08
N ARG A 574 20.52 -16.80 -35.54
CA ARG A 574 19.27 -17.56 -35.69
C ARG A 574 18.80 -17.70 -37.15
N LEU A 575 19.21 -16.78 -38.02
CA LEU A 575 18.81 -16.73 -39.43
C LEU A 575 19.82 -17.40 -40.37
N ARG A 576 20.97 -17.90 -39.85
CA ARG A 576 22.09 -18.46 -40.64
C ARG A 576 22.43 -17.58 -41.85
N PRO A 577 22.82 -16.31 -41.65
CA PRO A 577 22.92 -15.35 -42.73
C PRO A 577 24.10 -15.70 -43.65
N PHE A 578 23.94 -15.44 -44.94
CA PHE A 578 25.01 -15.57 -45.93
C PHE A 578 24.95 -14.39 -46.92
N ILE A 579 26.06 -14.15 -47.62
CA ILE A 579 26.16 -13.07 -48.61
C ILE A 579 25.94 -13.67 -50.00
N ASP A 580 25.02 -13.06 -50.75
CA ASP A 580 24.71 -13.39 -52.14
C ASP A 580 24.56 -12.09 -52.93
N ASP A 581 25.32 -11.96 -54.02
CA ASP A 581 25.42 -10.75 -54.84
C ASP A 581 25.51 -9.46 -53.99
N GLY A 582 26.41 -9.46 -53.00
CA GLY A 582 26.68 -8.34 -52.10
C GLY A 582 25.56 -8.00 -51.11
N LEU A 583 24.51 -8.82 -50.99
CA LEU A 583 23.42 -8.66 -50.03
C LEU A 583 23.43 -9.77 -48.98
N ILE A 584 23.14 -9.40 -47.73
CA ILE A 584 22.91 -10.36 -46.64
C ILE A 584 21.51 -10.96 -46.79
N ARG A 585 21.43 -12.28 -46.95
CA ARG A 585 20.19 -13.06 -47.06
C ARG A 585 20.07 -14.09 -45.95
N VAL A 586 18.85 -14.58 -45.74
CA VAL A 586 18.54 -15.64 -44.77
C VAL A 586 18.93 -17.02 -45.34
N GLY A 587 19.85 -17.75 -44.70
CA GLY A 587 20.25 -19.11 -45.09
C GLY A 587 19.38 -20.21 -44.47
N GLY A 588 18.06 -19.98 -44.46
CA GLY A 588 17.08 -20.73 -43.67
C GLY A 588 16.90 -22.22 -44.00
N ARG A 589 15.87 -22.82 -43.40
CA ARG A 589 15.57 -24.28 -43.47
C ARG A 589 14.78 -24.71 -44.71
N LEU A 590 14.54 -23.80 -45.65
CA LEU A 590 13.68 -24.00 -46.83
C LEU A 590 14.46 -24.43 -48.08
N ALA A 591 15.75 -24.78 -47.95
CA ALA A 591 16.62 -25.14 -49.07
C ALA A 591 16.06 -26.30 -49.93
N ASN A 592 15.31 -27.23 -49.33
CA ASN A 592 14.72 -28.37 -50.03
C ASN A 592 13.28 -28.12 -50.53
N SER A 593 12.80 -26.87 -50.53
CA SER A 593 11.45 -26.52 -51.00
C SER A 593 11.46 -26.17 -52.49
N GLY A 594 10.37 -26.45 -53.22
CA GLY A 594 10.19 -26.05 -54.62
C GLY A 594 9.88 -24.55 -54.83
N LEU A 595 10.29 -23.69 -53.88
CA LEU A 595 10.05 -22.25 -53.93
C LEU A 595 11.13 -21.53 -54.73
N SER A 596 10.83 -20.32 -55.20
CA SER A 596 11.83 -19.49 -55.89
C SER A 596 12.96 -19.07 -54.93
N PHE A 597 14.16 -18.85 -55.47
CA PHE A 597 15.35 -18.48 -54.71
C PHE A 597 15.11 -17.28 -53.77
N GLU A 598 14.44 -16.23 -54.23
CA GLU A 598 14.11 -15.05 -53.42
C GLU A 598 13.20 -15.37 -52.21
N LYS A 599 12.31 -16.37 -52.33
CA LYS A 599 11.43 -16.83 -51.24
C LYS A 599 12.15 -17.72 -50.24
N ILE A 600 13.09 -18.54 -50.73
CA ILE A 600 13.93 -19.39 -49.88
C ILE A 600 14.91 -18.52 -49.09
N HIS A 601 15.49 -17.52 -49.75
CA HIS A 601 16.56 -16.67 -49.24
C HIS A 601 16.19 -15.17 -49.32
N PRO A 602 15.22 -14.70 -48.53
CA PRO A 602 14.83 -13.30 -48.51
C PRO A 602 15.96 -12.40 -47.99
N VAL A 603 16.01 -11.16 -48.49
CA VAL A 603 17.03 -10.16 -48.12
C VAL A 603 16.74 -9.61 -46.73
N ILE A 604 17.74 -9.57 -45.85
CA ILE A 604 17.56 -9.09 -44.47
C ILE A 604 17.50 -7.56 -44.44
N LEU A 605 16.47 -7.00 -43.80
CA LEU A 605 16.28 -5.55 -43.65
C LEU A 605 16.28 -5.13 -42.17
N PRO A 606 16.75 -3.91 -41.85
CA PRO A 606 16.75 -3.39 -40.48
C PRO A 606 15.33 -3.23 -39.92
N ARG A 607 15.23 -3.22 -38.59
CA ARG A 607 13.94 -3.10 -37.89
C ARG A 607 13.23 -1.78 -38.18
N ASN A 608 13.98 -0.69 -38.26
CA ASN A 608 13.49 0.66 -38.46
C ASN A 608 14.33 1.36 -39.54
N GLY A 609 13.68 2.13 -40.41
CA GLY A 609 14.34 2.95 -41.41
C GLY A 609 13.31 3.50 -42.40
N HIS A 610 13.57 4.69 -42.96
CA HIS A 610 12.66 5.31 -43.93
C HIS A 610 12.42 4.44 -45.15
N VAL A 611 13.48 3.82 -45.68
CA VAL A 611 13.44 2.89 -46.81
C VAL A 611 12.52 1.69 -46.51
N VAL A 612 12.60 1.15 -45.30
CA VAL A 612 11.74 0.03 -44.87
C VAL A 612 10.28 0.48 -44.79
N ASN A 613 10.01 1.70 -44.31
CA ASN A 613 8.66 2.26 -44.26
C ASN A 613 8.03 2.36 -45.66
N ILE A 614 8.74 2.97 -46.62
CA ILE A 614 8.21 3.16 -47.98
C ILE A 614 8.07 1.82 -48.74
N ILE A 615 8.89 0.81 -48.43
CA ILE A 615 8.70 -0.57 -48.95
C ILE A 615 7.40 -1.17 -48.40
N ILE A 616 7.17 -1.08 -47.09
CA ILE A 616 5.94 -1.60 -46.46
C ILE A 616 4.71 -0.91 -47.06
N ASP A 617 4.75 0.41 -47.19
CA ASP A 617 3.66 1.19 -47.77
C ASP A 617 3.41 0.83 -49.24
N TYR A 618 4.48 0.62 -50.02
CA TYR A 618 4.38 0.19 -51.41
C TYR A 618 3.67 -1.16 -51.54
N TYR A 619 4.04 -2.17 -50.75
CA TYR A 619 3.36 -3.48 -50.78
C TYR A 619 1.93 -3.39 -50.22
N HIS A 620 1.69 -2.55 -49.22
CA HIS A 620 0.36 -2.32 -48.68
C HIS A 620 -0.60 -1.76 -49.74
N ILE A 621 -0.16 -0.75 -50.51
CA ILE A 621 -0.95 -0.13 -51.58
C ILE A 621 -1.04 -1.04 -52.81
N LYS A 622 0.06 -1.66 -53.24
CA LYS A 622 0.12 -2.58 -54.39
C LYS A 622 -0.87 -3.74 -54.27
N HIS A 623 -1.07 -4.24 -53.05
CA HIS A 623 -2.00 -5.34 -52.76
C HIS A 623 -3.32 -4.85 -52.16
N LEU A 624 -3.82 -3.69 -52.61
CA LEU A 624 -5.15 -3.17 -52.29
C LEU A 624 -5.44 -3.08 -50.78
N HIS A 625 -4.52 -2.46 -50.02
CA HIS A 625 -4.63 -2.28 -48.57
C HIS A 625 -4.66 -3.59 -47.77
N ALA A 626 -3.82 -4.55 -48.18
CA ALA A 626 -3.63 -5.82 -47.47
C ALA A 626 -3.43 -5.60 -45.96
N GLY A 627 -4.19 -6.35 -45.15
CA GLY A 627 -4.10 -6.31 -43.69
C GLY A 627 -2.72 -6.77 -43.16
N PRO A 628 -2.41 -6.54 -41.88
CA PRO A 628 -1.05 -6.71 -41.35
C PRO A 628 -0.45 -8.11 -41.51
N GLU A 629 -1.29 -9.16 -41.46
CA GLU A 629 -0.83 -10.55 -41.55
C GLU A 629 -0.51 -10.94 -43.00
N LEU A 630 -1.41 -10.62 -43.93
CA LEU A 630 -1.20 -10.82 -45.36
C LEU A 630 0.00 -10.00 -45.86
N LEU A 631 0.11 -8.74 -45.42
CA LEU A 631 1.21 -7.87 -45.79
C LEU A 631 2.57 -8.40 -45.31
N MET A 632 2.64 -8.95 -44.08
CA MET A 632 3.84 -9.64 -43.61
C MET A 632 4.19 -10.87 -44.46
N ALA A 633 3.20 -11.67 -44.85
CA ALA A 633 3.42 -12.85 -45.68
C ALA A 633 3.95 -12.46 -47.07
N LEU A 634 3.41 -11.41 -47.67
CA LEU A 634 3.86 -10.87 -48.95
C LEU A 634 5.28 -10.31 -48.89
N LEU A 635 5.59 -9.52 -47.85
CA LEU A 635 6.94 -8.98 -47.65
C LEU A 635 7.97 -10.09 -47.46
N ARG A 636 7.63 -11.15 -46.72
CA ARG A 636 8.51 -12.32 -46.48
C ARG A 636 8.89 -13.11 -47.73
N GLN A 637 8.17 -12.93 -48.84
CA GLN A 637 8.54 -13.57 -50.10
C GLN A 637 9.83 -13.01 -50.69
N ARG A 638 10.26 -11.82 -50.26
CA ARG A 638 11.45 -11.13 -50.81
C ARG A 638 12.33 -10.49 -49.75
N TYR A 639 11.76 -10.03 -48.64
CA TYR A 639 12.46 -9.34 -47.56
C TYR A 639 12.17 -9.95 -46.18
N TRP A 640 13.22 -10.06 -45.37
CA TRP A 640 13.15 -10.43 -43.98
C TRP A 640 13.43 -9.22 -43.08
N ILE A 641 12.36 -8.48 -42.72
CA ILE A 641 12.46 -7.31 -41.84
C ILE A 641 12.60 -7.77 -40.38
N LEU A 642 13.66 -7.36 -39.70
CA LEU A 642 13.85 -7.67 -38.27
C LEU A 642 12.70 -7.09 -37.44
N SER A 643 12.01 -7.92 -36.66
CA SER A 643 10.83 -7.50 -35.87
C SER A 643 9.66 -6.89 -36.69
N ALA A 644 9.43 -7.41 -37.91
CA ALA A 644 8.42 -6.91 -38.87
C ALA A 644 7.01 -6.66 -38.30
N ARG A 645 6.53 -7.50 -37.37
CA ARG A 645 5.14 -7.46 -36.89
C ARG A 645 4.72 -6.11 -36.32
N ARG A 646 5.62 -5.46 -35.57
CA ARG A 646 5.32 -4.17 -34.93
C ARG A 646 5.23 -3.05 -35.98
N ILE A 647 6.23 -2.97 -36.86
CA ILE A 647 6.31 -1.90 -37.86
C ILE A 647 5.21 -2.03 -38.92
N VAL A 648 4.88 -3.24 -39.37
CA VAL A 648 3.80 -3.49 -40.33
C VAL A 648 2.44 -3.08 -39.75
N ARG A 649 2.13 -3.46 -38.49
CA ARG A 649 0.89 -3.02 -37.82
C ARG A 649 0.82 -1.51 -37.68
N GLN A 650 1.93 -0.87 -37.35
CA GLN A 650 2.02 0.58 -37.24
C GLN A 650 1.75 1.27 -38.58
N ARG A 651 2.40 0.83 -39.67
CA ARG A 651 2.18 1.41 -41.01
C ARG A 651 0.74 1.27 -41.49
N VAL A 652 0.14 0.08 -41.32
CA VAL A 652 -1.28 -0.14 -41.67
C VAL A 652 -2.21 0.75 -40.84
N HIS A 653 -1.91 0.95 -39.54
CA HIS A 653 -2.71 1.82 -38.69
C HIS A 653 -2.65 3.30 -39.11
N MET A 654 -1.50 3.77 -39.58
CA MET A 654 -1.31 5.13 -40.08
C MET A 654 -1.86 5.33 -41.51
N CYS A 655 -2.38 4.29 -42.15
CA CYS A 655 -2.97 4.42 -43.48
C CYS A 655 -4.35 5.08 -43.38
N ASN A 656 -4.47 6.29 -43.93
CA ASN A 656 -5.73 7.05 -43.96
C ASN A 656 -6.87 6.29 -44.65
N THR A 657 -6.59 5.56 -45.73
CA THR A 657 -7.58 4.74 -46.42
C THR A 657 -8.11 3.63 -45.50
N CYS A 658 -7.22 2.87 -44.85
CA CYS A 658 -7.61 1.82 -43.90
C CYS A 658 -8.38 2.38 -42.70
N PHE A 659 -8.00 3.57 -42.21
CA PHE A 659 -8.69 4.24 -41.12
C PHE A 659 -10.14 4.58 -41.49
N ARG A 660 -10.35 5.17 -42.68
CA ARG A 660 -11.69 5.55 -43.18
C ARG A 660 -12.62 4.35 -43.38
N PHE A 661 -12.10 3.22 -43.85
CA PHE A 661 -12.90 2.01 -44.11
C PHE A 661 -13.12 1.11 -42.87
N LYS A 662 -12.65 1.52 -41.68
CA LYS A 662 -12.79 0.71 -40.45
C LYS A 662 -13.33 1.52 -39.26
N PRO A 663 -14.58 2.03 -39.32
CA PRO A 663 -15.20 2.73 -38.20
C PRO A 663 -15.33 1.81 -36.98
N ARG A 664 -15.06 2.36 -35.79
CA ARG A 664 -15.24 1.63 -34.52
C ARG A 664 -16.70 1.76 -34.07
N PRO A 665 -17.45 0.67 -33.87
CA PRO A 665 -18.78 0.76 -33.27
C PRO A 665 -18.67 1.13 -31.79
N THR A 666 -19.62 1.93 -31.29
CA THR A 666 -19.85 2.13 -29.86
C THR A 666 -20.34 0.82 -29.25
N ILE A 667 -19.57 0.26 -28.32
CA ILE A 667 -19.93 -0.98 -27.62
C ILE A 667 -20.84 -0.59 -26.44
N PRO A 668 -22.10 -1.09 -26.38
CA PRO A 668 -22.99 -0.76 -25.27
C PRO A 668 -22.50 -1.39 -23.95
N LEU A 669 -22.86 -0.74 -22.84
CA LEU A 669 -22.64 -1.25 -21.48
C LEU A 669 -23.41 -2.56 -21.29
N MET A 670 -22.74 -3.57 -20.71
CA MET A 670 -23.34 -4.88 -20.43
C MET A 670 -24.35 -4.77 -19.29
N ALA A 671 -25.58 -5.26 -19.50
CA ALA A 671 -26.62 -5.27 -18.48
C ALA A 671 -26.33 -6.30 -17.38
N ASP A 672 -26.84 -6.04 -16.17
CA ASP A 672 -26.74 -6.96 -15.04
C ASP A 672 -27.43 -8.30 -15.33
N LEU A 673 -26.85 -9.38 -14.78
CA LEU A 673 -27.41 -10.73 -14.94
C LEU A 673 -28.71 -10.87 -14.13
N PRO A 674 -29.78 -11.47 -14.70
CA PRO A 674 -31.02 -11.72 -13.96
C PRO A 674 -30.79 -12.57 -12.71
N ASP A 675 -31.57 -12.33 -11.66
CA ASP A 675 -31.52 -13.03 -10.36
C ASP A 675 -31.58 -14.57 -10.48
N ILE A 676 -32.27 -15.06 -11.49
CA ILE A 676 -32.40 -16.49 -11.85
C ILE A 676 -31.04 -17.13 -12.24
N ARG A 677 -30.05 -16.33 -12.65
CA ARG A 677 -28.68 -16.77 -12.96
C ARG A 677 -27.70 -16.59 -11.80
N THR A 678 -28.03 -15.80 -10.80
CA THR A 678 -27.12 -15.48 -9.69
C THR A 678 -27.49 -16.20 -8.39
N ARG A 679 -28.77 -16.59 -8.20
CA ARG A 679 -29.18 -17.37 -7.04
C ARG A 679 -28.72 -18.83 -7.14
N PRO A 680 -28.12 -19.39 -6.07
CA PRO A 680 -27.82 -20.80 -6.00
C PRO A 680 -29.14 -21.59 -6.00
N ALA A 681 -29.37 -22.37 -7.07
CA ALA A 681 -30.51 -23.28 -7.14
C ALA A 681 -30.25 -24.52 -6.28
N LEU A 682 -31.28 -24.99 -5.54
CA LEU A 682 -31.24 -26.22 -4.75
C LEU A 682 -30.88 -27.48 -5.56
N LYS A 683 -31.18 -27.49 -6.87
CA LYS A 683 -30.80 -28.59 -7.78
C LYS A 683 -30.48 -28.09 -9.19
N ALA A 684 -29.72 -28.91 -9.93
CA ALA A 684 -29.51 -28.68 -11.35
C ALA A 684 -30.86 -28.71 -12.11
N PHE A 685 -30.98 -27.87 -13.13
CA PHE A 685 -32.18 -27.66 -13.95
C PHE A 685 -33.40 -27.05 -13.23
N SER A 686 -33.29 -26.56 -11.98
CA SER A 686 -34.40 -25.77 -11.36
C SER A 686 -34.77 -24.55 -12.20
N PHE A 687 -33.76 -23.85 -12.72
CA PHE A 687 -33.92 -22.77 -13.69
C PHE A 687 -33.33 -23.25 -15.01
N THR A 688 -34.17 -23.40 -16.03
CA THR A 688 -33.79 -24.01 -17.31
C THR A 688 -34.17 -23.09 -18.46
N GLY A 689 -33.25 -22.88 -19.40
CA GLY A 689 -33.53 -22.29 -20.70
C GLY A 689 -33.81 -23.40 -21.71
N CYS A 690 -34.72 -23.16 -22.65
CA CYS A 690 -35.08 -24.09 -23.72
C CYS A 690 -34.91 -23.40 -25.07
N ASP A 691 -34.34 -24.12 -26.04
CA ASP A 691 -34.21 -23.67 -27.42
C ASP A 691 -34.29 -24.84 -28.40
N TYR A 692 -34.55 -24.56 -29.67
CA TYR A 692 -34.53 -25.55 -30.75
C TYR A 692 -33.28 -25.38 -31.61
N ALA A 693 -32.53 -26.46 -31.81
CA ALA A 693 -31.55 -26.52 -32.89
C ALA A 693 -32.24 -27.02 -34.17
N GLY A 694 -31.92 -26.37 -35.29
CA GLY A 694 -32.58 -26.46 -36.60
C GLY A 694 -32.81 -27.87 -37.17
N PRO A 695 -33.48 -27.96 -38.33
CA PRO A 695 -33.97 -29.25 -38.82
C PRO A 695 -32.83 -30.16 -39.24
N ILE A 696 -32.76 -31.33 -38.62
CA ILE A 696 -31.86 -32.42 -38.98
C ILE A 696 -32.67 -33.43 -39.80
N PRO A 697 -32.21 -33.81 -41.00
CA PRO A 697 -32.86 -34.86 -41.75
C PRO A 697 -32.68 -36.20 -41.03
N TYR A 698 -33.77 -36.92 -40.80
CA TYR A 698 -33.75 -38.27 -40.26
C TYR A 698 -34.60 -39.20 -41.12
N VAL A 699 -34.25 -40.48 -41.14
CA VAL A 699 -35.00 -41.51 -41.86
C VAL A 699 -35.60 -42.43 -40.80
N PRO A 700 -36.94 -42.45 -40.62
CA PRO A 700 -37.57 -43.21 -39.53
C PRO A 700 -37.34 -44.72 -39.66
N VAL A 701 -37.26 -45.23 -40.90
CA VAL A 701 -37.03 -46.66 -41.19
C VAL A 701 -36.13 -46.81 -42.42
N ARG A 702 -35.09 -47.64 -42.34
CA ARG A 702 -34.25 -47.99 -43.49
C ARG A 702 -34.97 -48.97 -44.43
N ARG A 703 -35.81 -48.45 -45.33
CA ARG A 703 -36.43 -49.21 -46.45
C ARG A 703 -36.25 -48.45 -47.76
N ARG A 704 -36.16 -49.18 -48.88
CA ARG A 704 -36.10 -48.58 -50.23
C ARG A 704 -37.35 -47.73 -50.47
N GLY A 705 -37.15 -46.49 -50.94
CA GLY A 705 -38.23 -45.56 -51.30
C GLY A 705 -38.73 -44.64 -50.19
N VAL A 706 -38.18 -44.70 -48.96
CA VAL A 706 -38.58 -43.81 -47.86
C VAL A 706 -37.79 -42.50 -47.92
N HIS A 707 -38.52 -41.37 -47.96
CA HIS A 707 -37.92 -40.03 -47.97
C HIS A 707 -37.45 -39.60 -46.57
N SER A 708 -36.43 -38.75 -46.51
CA SER A 708 -35.95 -38.15 -45.25
C SER A 708 -36.97 -37.13 -44.71
N GLU A 709 -37.29 -37.23 -43.43
CA GLU A 709 -38.12 -36.27 -42.71
C GLU A 709 -37.26 -35.29 -41.90
N LYS A 710 -37.81 -34.15 -41.49
CA LYS A 710 -37.12 -33.18 -40.63
C LYS A 710 -37.41 -33.51 -39.16
N ALA A 711 -36.38 -33.70 -38.36
CA ALA A 711 -36.45 -33.70 -36.91
C ALA A 711 -35.73 -32.47 -36.35
N TYR A 712 -36.01 -32.13 -35.10
CA TYR A 712 -35.42 -31.01 -34.39
C TYR A 712 -34.86 -31.47 -33.07
N ILE A 713 -33.89 -30.72 -32.56
CA ILE A 713 -33.32 -30.99 -31.24
C ILE A 713 -33.84 -29.95 -30.27
N VAL A 714 -34.49 -30.41 -29.19
CA VAL A 714 -34.85 -29.58 -28.04
C VAL A 714 -33.67 -29.56 -27.08
N LEU A 715 -33.12 -28.36 -26.85
CA LEU A 715 -32.01 -28.12 -25.95
C LEU A 715 -32.52 -27.53 -24.65
N PHE A 716 -32.37 -28.27 -23.55
CA PHE A 716 -32.63 -27.77 -22.19
C PHE A 716 -31.30 -27.44 -21.52
N THR A 717 -31.06 -26.16 -21.23
CA THR A 717 -29.82 -25.67 -20.61
C THR A 717 -30.09 -25.17 -19.20
N CYS A 718 -29.42 -25.72 -18.19
CA CYS A 718 -29.50 -25.22 -16.84
C CYS A 718 -28.87 -23.83 -16.75
N LEU A 719 -29.62 -22.84 -16.27
CA LEU A 719 -29.18 -21.44 -16.21
C LEU A 719 -28.15 -21.17 -15.10
N THR A 720 -28.08 -22.04 -14.09
CA THR A 720 -27.12 -21.95 -12.98
C THR A 720 -25.83 -22.70 -13.27
N THR A 721 -25.90 -23.96 -13.71
CA THR A 721 -24.71 -24.82 -13.92
C THR A 721 -24.20 -24.85 -15.36
N ARG A 722 -24.97 -24.32 -16.33
CA ARG A 722 -24.71 -24.43 -17.79
C ARG A 722 -24.72 -25.86 -18.33
N SER A 723 -25.18 -26.85 -17.55
CA SER A 723 -25.38 -28.22 -18.03
C SER A 723 -26.48 -28.28 -19.10
N THR A 724 -26.27 -29.03 -20.16
CA THR A 724 -27.21 -29.19 -21.28
C THR A 724 -27.81 -30.61 -21.28
N HIS A 725 -29.11 -30.69 -21.53
CA HIS A 725 -29.86 -31.93 -21.78
C HIS A 725 -30.53 -31.81 -23.14
N ILE A 726 -30.48 -32.89 -23.92
CA ILE A 726 -30.84 -32.88 -25.34
C ILE A 726 -31.95 -33.90 -25.58
N GLU A 727 -33.03 -33.50 -26.24
CA GLU A 727 -34.14 -34.36 -26.63
C GLU A 727 -34.44 -34.21 -28.12
N VAL A 728 -34.87 -35.29 -28.78
CA VAL A 728 -35.30 -35.25 -30.18
C VAL A 728 -36.80 -34.97 -30.26
N ALA A 729 -37.19 -34.03 -31.10
CA ALA A 729 -38.58 -33.74 -31.45
C ALA A 729 -38.79 -33.97 -32.95
N THR A 730 -39.80 -34.74 -33.33
CA THR A 730 -40.08 -35.08 -34.73
C THR A 730 -40.69 -33.91 -35.51
N SER A 731 -41.15 -32.85 -34.84
CA SER A 731 -41.68 -31.64 -35.48
C SER A 731 -41.61 -30.43 -34.54
N LEU A 732 -41.69 -29.21 -35.08
CA LEU A 732 -41.83 -27.95 -34.32
C LEU A 732 -43.28 -27.71 -33.85
N SER A 733 -43.97 -28.75 -33.41
CA SER A 733 -45.34 -28.66 -32.90
C SER A 733 -45.36 -28.65 -31.37
N THR A 734 -46.42 -28.08 -30.78
CA THR A 734 -46.65 -28.10 -29.33
C THR A 734 -46.69 -29.52 -28.76
N PRO A 735 -47.37 -30.51 -29.36
CA PRO A 735 -47.37 -31.89 -28.86
C PRO A 735 -45.97 -32.52 -28.85
N SER A 736 -45.19 -32.33 -29.92
CA SER A 736 -43.81 -32.83 -29.99
C SER A 736 -42.92 -32.22 -28.91
N PHE A 737 -43.08 -30.92 -28.64
CA PHE A 737 -42.38 -30.27 -27.53
C PHE A 737 -42.80 -30.85 -26.17
N LEU A 738 -44.10 -30.99 -25.89
CA LEU A 738 -44.60 -31.53 -24.63
C LEU A 738 -44.11 -32.96 -24.38
N ALA A 739 -44.04 -33.80 -25.43
CA ALA A 739 -43.48 -35.14 -25.33
C ALA A 739 -41.98 -35.12 -24.98
N GLY A 740 -41.20 -34.24 -25.60
CA GLY A 740 -39.79 -34.03 -25.26
C GLY A 740 -39.59 -33.48 -23.84
N PHE A 741 -40.41 -32.50 -23.46
CA PHE A 741 -40.39 -31.91 -22.13
C PHE A 741 -40.75 -32.92 -21.04
N LYS A 742 -41.73 -33.80 -21.29
CA LYS A 742 -42.07 -34.90 -20.39
C LYS A 742 -40.89 -35.83 -20.16
N ARG A 743 -40.18 -36.25 -21.21
CA ARG A 743 -38.97 -37.10 -21.09
C ARG A 743 -37.86 -36.40 -20.31
N PHE A 744 -37.65 -35.11 -20.55
CA PHE A 744 -36.70 -34.30 -19.79
C PHE A 744 -37.07 -34.26 -18.29
N LEU A 745 -38.32 -33.96 -17.96
CA LEU A 745 -38.80 -33.93 -16.57
C LEU A 745 -38.71 -35.29 -15.89
N SER A 746 -39.00 -36.39 -16.61
CA SER A 746 -38.85 -37.74 -16.07
C SER A 746 -37.41 -38.07 -15.67
N ARG A 747 -36.41 -37.49 -16.36
CA ARG A 747 -34.99 -37.74 -16.06
C ARG A 747 -34.36 -36.73 -15.10
N ARG A 748 -34.78 -35.46 -15.15
CA ARG A 748 -34.17 -34.35 -14.38
C ARG A 748 -35.04 -33.85 -13.23
N GLY A 749 -36.27 -34.36 -13.13
CA GLY A 749 -37.27 -33.93 -12.17
C GLY A 749 -37.92 -32.59 -12.54
N PRO A 750 -38.82 -32.06 -11.68
CA PRO A 750 -39.58 -30.85 -11.93
C PRO A 750 -38.70 -29.59 -12.01
N VAL A 751 -38.99 -28.69 -12.94
CA VAL A 751 -38.33 -27.37 -13.04
C VAL A 751 -39.16 -26.31 -12.30
N GLN A 752 -38.51 -25.30 -11.73
CA GLN A 752 -39.20 -24.15 -11.11
C GLN A 752 -39.52 -23.08 -12.15
N VAL A 753 -38.56 -22.78 -13.04
CA VAL A 753 -38.74 -21.81 -14.13
C VAL A 753 -38.15 -22.37 -15.41
N LEU A 754 -38.95 -22.32 -16.48
CA LEU A 754 -38.52 -22.62 -17.84
C LEU A 754 -38.56 -21.33 -18.68
N HIS A 755 -37.41 -20.88 -19.18
CA HIS A 755 -37.29 -19.78 -20.13
C HIS A 755 -37.18 -20.31 -21.54
N SER A 756 -37.97 -19.76 -22.47
CA SER A 756 -37.84 -20.00 -23.90
C SER A 756 -37.91 -18.67 -24.64
N ASP A 757 -37.72 -18.69 -25.96
CA ASP A 757 -38.16 -17.60 -26.80
C ASP A 757 -39.70 -17.60 -26.94
N ASN A 758 -40.22 -16.65 -27.73
CA ASN A 758 -41.65 -16.49 -27.99
C ASN A 758 -42.14 -17.36 -29.16
N ALA A 759 -41.47 -18.47 -29.49
CA ALA A 759 -41.94 -19.35 -30.56
C ALA A 759 -43.33 -19.94 -30.24
N LYS A 760 -44.17 -20.05 -31.27
CA LYS A 760 -45.60 -20.42 -31.14
C LYS A 760 -45.80 -21.78 -30.47
N ASN A 761 -44.91 -22.73 -30.70
CA ASN A 761 -44.94 -24.06 -30.10
C ASN A 761 -44.77 -24.01 -28.56
N PHE A 762 -43.87 -23.17 -28.04
CA PHE A 762 -43.69 -22.95 -26.61
C PHE A 762 -44.86 -22.20 -25.99
N GLN A 763 -45.39 -21.18 -26.67
CA GLN A 763 -46.58 -20.47 -26.22
C GLN A 763 -47.79 -21.41 -26.10
N GLY A 764 -48.01 -22.27 -27.10
CA GLY A 764 -49.05 -23.30 -27.07
C GLY A 764 -48.86 -24.29 -25.91
N ALA A 765 -47.62 -24.70 -25.65
CA ALA A 765 -47.31 -25.59 -24.52
C ALA A 765 -47.55 -24.91 -23.17
N ALA A 766 -47.21 -23.63 -23.04
CA ALA A 766 -47.47 -22.86 -21.84
C ALA A 766 -48.97 -22.67 -21.57
N SER A 767 -49.77 -22.47 -22.63
CA SER A 767 -51.24 -22.44 -22.50
C SER A 767 -51.77 -23.79 -22.02
N TYR A 768 -51.40 -24.88 -22.70
CA TYR A 768 -51.81 -26.24 -22.34
C TYR A 768 -51.47 -26.59 -20.88
N LEU A 769 -50.25 -26.27 -20.43
CA LEU A 769 -49.84 -26.52 -19.05
C LEU A 769 -50.60 -25.65 -18.03
N ARG A 770 -50.95 -24.41 -18.38
CA ARG A 770 -51.80 -23.55 -17.52
C ARG A 770 -53.21 -24.09 -17.41
N ASP A 771 -53.80 -24.56 -18.51
CA ASP A 771 -55.14 -25.13 -18.53
C ASP A 771 -55.18 -26.43 -17.71
N LEU A 772 -54.17 -27.30 -17.87
CA LEU A 772 -54.01 -28.49 -17.03
C LEU A 772 -53.85 -28.14 -15.55
N TYR A 773 -53.11 -27.08 -15.23
CA TYR A 773 -52.91 -26.65 -13.84
C TYR A 773 -54.18 -26.03 -13.23
N LYS A 774 -54.99 -25.33 -14.03
CA LYS A 774 -56.33 -24.87 -13.62
C LYS A 774 -57.25 -26.06 -13.36
N LEU A 775 -57.32 -27.01 -14.28
CA LEU A 775 -58.12 -28.23 -14.14
C LEU A 775 -57.72 -29.06 -12.90
N LEU A 776 -56.43 -29.13 -12.56
CA LEU A 776 -55.96 -29.83 -11.35
C LEU A 776 -56.22 -29.04 -10.04
N ARG A 777 -56.44 -27.73 -10.11
CA ARG A 777 -56.76 -26.88 -8.95
C ARG A 777 -58.26 -26.69 -8.74
N GLU A 778 -59.05 -26.81 -9.80
CA GLU A 778 -60.50 -26.87 -9.73
C GLU A 778 -60.88 -28.29 -9.29
N GLU A 779 -61.13 -28.48 -8.00
CA GLU A 779 -61.74 -29.70 -7.46
C GLU A 779 -63.10 -29.94 -8.14
N TYR A 780 -63.10 -30.72 -9.21
CA TYR A 780 -64.27 -31.43 -9.72
C TYR A 780 -63.87 -32.85 -10.06
N TYR A 781 -63.96 -33.73 -9.07
CA TYR A 781 -64.38 -35.11 -9.25
C TYR A 781 -65.41 -35.41 -8.14
N PRO A 782 -66.64 -35.87 -8.47
CA PRO A 782 -67.45 -36.61 -7.51
C PRO A 782 -66.80 -37.94 -7.13
#